data_AF-A0A4Q4ZXF1-F1
#
_entry.id   AF-A0A4Q4ZXF1-F1
#
_cell.length_a   1.000
_cell.length_b   1.000
_cell.length_c   1.000
_cell.angle_alpha   90.00
_cell.angle_beta   90.00
_cell.angle_gamma   90.00
#
_symmetry.space_group_name_H-M   'P 1'
#
loop_
_entity.id
_entity.type
_entity.pdbx_description
1 polymer ?
#
loop_
_entity_poly.entity_id
_entity_poly.type
_entity_poly.pdbx_seq_one_letter_code
_entity_poly.pdbx_strand_id
1 'polypeptide(L)'
;MVGSKRNGNMNDANVEAISGYRIDQIHQLFLLSSKYQPNIVLINAGNNDAREHDDMANAGARMNRMLDRIFADVPGTTVVLSTIVLTAHADIEAERQGLNSQIREIVTTRRANGDKIILADMAPQGSSFFTPSDLDGDTIHPNDVGYSKMAAIWLQAIEQADSEGLIEIPNETVWSDDGGDEGGDNTCEKEYGNGRGPVNTQAGSGLDDGVYRHASQSMGTKLSFQRTYEDGVFWLAKITRSDRHDIVEYSETKTGDGRTYKVFPSDGKGGWSTKSKDVYISDGCIARGVRWADINGNGFDDFLCVDPEGNTYLSTNDGSKFTWKGLFKTGTDGYAQDGIHFPDIDGDGRHDYCAVAGTGNIRCWRNGGLTDLAEYWQDLGTVFTGKRFGDYRGVRFADLNGDGRDDWLWVDETGKTWAYTNNRGCSKGQEGVDGLTPLWRAAENMVDGAGPTHAGMGVKGARDDVFFGKVYGEPQAFGLYGNADYVYLEGNPEKTDSGDGTRFCNMFGRSNGADDLVWVHSTGYVRVYESMGGEFNPDPPYWGPNRIIFDQTSSRQMDRRDIHLADWDGDGACDIIYTDPDTGHVELWLNQILTTGDFNWKYNSNPAPGVTCDQKRGIGIFDIPIHFADVSGNGKADYLCMEKDGRTKGYLHEDDGSFTKIDQFKYSEKKDRANHKFADVNGDGRADFLWVNKFNGDTDVWINDGPIPRSGSASSWGYRGKLYQGPGQGSCMAFPDLDGNGRADFSLIDSLDNTATTWFNDYPGQNSDKGGDDDDTLTSPDLPTPPGSDGNPDDGYIIDTIPTATTTIPAATATEPPPEVTENATPIRSSNSYWWLDASCTYQYTPNGESKAKFFETAYKDATEIAKVAKQWPDKFTEASDLYVGKNFHNSGYRTDFQANLAAAAAWDSDNHLPFQSWVRVSCDDIGGHCNGKIGSDPREITAYANNTKGTFGGIYWTITGCDPFFTLNSVAQVKRYHESVPPEDMQMIFMETSGQKFLHEAMHLTAITEKREHIVDQTFVGGKRIYGPRDVAKAARIASRDGFELNVKNADTYAVFAQAAYWQDYYGVCPPPTISDRSLGAPPGTFEFQGVQDSQTNYVDIVEG
;
A
#
# COMPACT_ATOMS: atom_id res chain seq x y z
N MET A 1 -10.68 -10.38 29.48
CA MET A 1 -11.85 -9.57 29.80
C MET A 1 -11.84 -8.38 28.86
N VAL A 2 -12.99 -7.71 28.69
CA VAL A 2 -13.10 -6.59 27.74
C VAL A 2 -13.82 -5.40 28.36
N GLY A 3 -13.38 -4.18 28.09
CA GLY A 3 -14.03 -2.96 28.59
C GLY A 3 -13.20 -1.69 28.43
N SER A 4 -13.84 -0.52 28.56
CA SER A 4 -13.18 0.79 28.41
C SER A 4 -12.41 1.25 29.66
N LYS A 5 -12.38 0.45 30.72
CA LYS A 5 -11.70 0.76 31.98
C LYS A 5 -10.90 -0.42 32.49
N ARG A 6 -9.89 -0.13 33.32
CA ARG A 6 -9.08 -1.13 34.01
C ARG A 6 -9.32 -1.08 35.53
N ASN A 7 -9.65 -2.19 36.17
CA ASN A 7 -9.86 -2.27 37.61
C ASN A 7 -9.56 -3.68 38.17
N GLY A 8 -8.85 -3.76 39.30
CA GLY A 8 -8.37 -5.00 39.89
C GLY A 8 -6.85 -5.14 39.83
N ASN A 9 -6.34 -6.31 40.21
CA ASN A 9 -4.91 -6.65 40.23
C ASN A 9 -4.55 -7.87 39.36
N MET A 10 -5.47 -8.31 38.51
CA MET A 10 -5.27 -9.30 37.44
C MET A 10 -4.61 -8.66 36.22
N ASN A 11 -3.89 -9.42 35.39
CA ASN A 11 -3.18 -8.84 34.24
C ASN A 11 -4.19 -8.26 33.24
N ASP A 12 -5.23 -9.03 32.95
CA ASP A 12 -6.38 -8.64 32.16
C ASP A 12 -7.50 -8.12 33.06
N ALA A 13 -7.40 -6.84 33.41
CA ALA A 13 -8.29 -6.15 34.33
C ALA A 13 -9.34 -5.27 33.61
N ASN A 14 -9.58 -5.50 32.32
CA ASN A 14 -10.48 -4.69 31.51
C ASN A 14 -11.95 -4.98 31.85
N VAL A 15 -12.71 -3.94 32.20
CA VAL A 15 -14.10 -4.05 32.67
C VAL A 15 -14.93 -2.84 32.24
N GLU A 16 -16.23 -3.03 32.04
CA GLU A 16 -17.19 -1.94 31.84
C GLU A 16 -17.98 -1.66 33.14
N ALA A 17 -17.23 -1.36 34.22
CA ALA A 17 -17.80 -1.11 35.55
C ALA A 17 -17.50 0.32 36.03
N ILE A 18 -18.56 1.08 36.37
CA ILE A 18 -18.43 2.43 36.94
C ILE A 18 -19.15 2.52 38.28
N SER A 19 -18.40 2.89 39.32
CA SER A 19 -18.96 3.12 40.65
C SER A 19 -20.02 4.23 40.62
N GLY A 20 -21.15 3.98 41.30
CA GLY A 20 -22.28 4.91 41.40
C GLY A 20 -23.27 4.89 40.25
N TYR A 21 -23.10 4.03 39.23
CA TYR A 21 -24.01 4.01 38.07
C TYR A 21 -25.24 3.12 38.30
N ARG A 22 -26.38 3.57 37.77
CA ARG A 22 -27.66 2.84 37.72
C ARG A 22 -27.79 1.99 36.45
N ILE A 23 -28.80 1.12 36.39
CA ILE A 23 -29.03 0.19 35.26
C ILE A 23 -29.14 0.93 33.91
N ASP A 24 -29.81 2.08 33.85
CA ASP A 24 -29.96 2.87 32.62
C ASP A 24 -28.64 3.46 32.11
N GLN A 25 -27.75 3.85 33.03
CA GLN A 25 -26.44 4.41 32.71
C GLN A 25 -25.47 3.31 32.25
N ILE A 26 -25.48 2.15 32.90
CA ILE A 26 -24.68 0.98 32.50
C ILE A 26 -25.08 0.51 31.09
N HIS A 27 -26.37 0.51 30.77
CA HIS A 27 -26.86 0.20 29.43
C HIS A 27 -26.24 1.12 28.35
N GLN A 28 -26.04 2.41 28.62
CA GLN A 28 -25.41 3.31 27.64
C GLN A 28 -23.91 3.01 27.45
N LEU A 29 -23.22 2.56 28.49
CA LEU A 29 -21.79 2.29 28.44
C LEU A 29 -21.44 1.01 27.69
N PHE A 30 -22.33 0.02 27.70
CA PHE A 30 -22.11 -1.26 27.00
C PHE A 30 -21.72 -1.07 25.52
N LEU A 31 -22.13 0.03 24.89
CA LEU A 31 -21.73 0.38 23.52
C LEU A 31 -20.21 0.43 23.33
N LEU A 32 -19.48 0.84 24.36
CA LEU A 32 -18.02 0.96 24.33
C LEU A 32 -17.33 -0.41 24.28
N SER A 33 -17.96 -1.46 24.83
CA SER A 33 -17.39 -2.80 24.94
C SER A 33 -18.01 -3.81 23.96
N SER A 34 -19.20 -3.51 23.40
CA SER A 34 -19.90 -4.40 22.45
C SER A 34 -19.09 -4.74 21.19
N LYS A 35 -18.18 -3.84 20.77
CA LYS A 35 -17.28 -4.03 19.62
C LYS A 35 -16.31 -5.20 19.78
N TYR A 36 -15.99 -5.59 21.01
CA TYR A 36 -15.06 -6.70 21.32
C TYR A 36 -15.75 -8.07 21.33
N GLN A 37 -17.05 -8.13 21.05
CA GLN A 37 -17.83 -9.37 20.89
C GLN A 37 -17.61 -10.46 21.97
N PRO A 38 -17.75 -10.14 23.28
CA PRO A 38 -17.52 -11.10 24.35
C PRO A 38 -18.49 -12.29 24.27
N ASN A 39 -17.97 -13.53 24.39
CA ASN A 39 -18.81 -14.73 24.45
C ASN A 39 -19.54 -14.90 25.79
N ILE A 40 -19.08 -14.23 26.86
CA ILE A 40 -19.71 -14.21 28.18
C ILE A 40 -19.82 -12.77 28.69
N VAL A 41 -21.01 -12.39 29.17
CA VAL A 41 -21.23 -11.09 29.83
C VAL A 41 -21.75 -11.30 31.25
N LEU A 42 -20.98 -10.87 32.25
CA LEU A 42 -21.36 -10.93 33.67
C LEU A 42 -22.00 -9.62 34.13
N ILE A 43 -23.21 -9.68 34.71
CA ILE A 43 -23.96 -8.48 35.10
C ILE A 43 -24.32 -8.50 36.59
N ASN A 44 -23.82 -7.52 37.35
CA ASN A 44 -24.29 -7.17 38.69
C ASN A 44 -24.64 -5.67 38.73
N ALA A 45 -25.91 -5.34 38.46
CA ALA A 45 -26.36 -3.96 38.32
C ALA A 45 -27.71 -3.71 38.98
N GLY A 46 -27.81 -2.64 39.78
CA GLY A 46 -29.06 -2.21 40.42
C GLY A 46 -28.96 -1.82 41.90
N ASN A 47 -27.79 -1.98 42.52
CA ASN A 47 -27.60 -1.54 43.91
C ASN A 47 -27.73 -0.01 44.06
N ASN A 48 -27.30 0.77 43.05
CA ASN A 48 -27.48 2.22 43.03
C ASN A 48 -28.92 2.62 42.73
N ASP A 49 -29.65 1.89 41.88
CA ASP A 49 -31.10 2.09 41.70
C ASP A 49 -31.83 1.95 43.05
N ALA A 50 -31.50 0.91 43.82
CA ALA A 50 -32.07 0.68 45.16
C ALA A 50 -31.69 1.77 46.17
N ARG A 51 -30.43 2.22 46.16
CA ARG A 51 -29.94 3.32 47.02
C ARG A 51 -30.59 4.66 46.72
N GLU A 52 -30.87 4.94 45.45
CA GLU A 52 -31.45 6.21 45.00
C GLU A 52 -32.99 6.17 44.94
N HIS A 53 -33.60 5.02 45.21
CA HIS A 53 -35.04 4.76 45.05
C HIS A 53 -35.55 5.08 43.62
N ASP A 54 -34.72 4.87 42.61
CA ASP A 54 -35.01 5.26 41.23
C ASP A 54 -35.91 4.22 40.54
N ASP A 55 -37.20 4.50 40.49
CA ASP A 55 -38.20 3.72 39.72
C ASP A 55 -38.05 2.19 39.88
N MET A 56 -37.96 1.73 41.13
CA MET A 56 -37.70 0.33 41.49
C MET A 56 -38.78 -0.65 40.99
N ALA A 57 -40.00 -0.15 40.78
CA ALA A 57 -41.09 -0.93 40.21
C ALA A 57 -40.82 -1.35 38.74
N ASN A 58 -39.98 -0.61 38.01
CA ASN A 58 -39.65 -0.88 36.61
C ASN A 58 -38.15 -1.17 36.40
N ALA A 59 -37.38 -1.39 37.45
CA ALA A 59 -35.95 -1.73 37.35
C ALA A 59 -35.72 -2.98 36.47
N GLY A 60 -36.58 -4.00 36.58
CA GLY A 60 -36.54 -5.17 35.71
C GLY A 60 -36.82 -4.86 34.24
N ALA A 61 -37.67 -3.88 33.93
CA ALA A 61 -37.88 -3.43 32.56
C ALA A 61 -36.65 -2.70 31.98
N ARG A 62 -35.91 -1.95 32.81
CA ARG A 62 -34.62 -1.34 32.43
C ARG A 62 -33.56 -2.42 32.18
N MET A 63 -33.49 -3.43 33.04
CA MET A 63 -32.59 -4.58 32.89
C MET A 63 -32.89 -5.33 31.58
N ASN A 64 -34.17 -5.60 31.29
CA ASN A 64 -34.57 -6.25 30.03
C ASN A 64 -34.13 -5.47 28.79
N ARG A 65 -34.21 -4.14 28.78
CA ARG A 65 -33.73 -3.33 27.65
C ARG A 65 -32.22 -3.44 27.44
N MET A 66 -31.47 -3.52 28.53
CA MET A 66 -30.02 -3.75 28.46
C MET A 66 -29.72 -5.14 27.90
N LEU A 67 -30.46 -6.17 28.33
CA LEU A 67 -30.33 -7.54 27.79
C LEU A 67 -30.70 -7.60 26.29
N ASP A 68 -31.78 -6.94 25.88
CA ASP A 68 -32.18 -6.85 24.47
C ASP A 68 -31.05 -6.26 23.62
N ARG A 69 -30.36 -5.25 24.15
CA ARG A 69 -29.22 -4.64 23.47
C ARG A 69 -28.02 -5.58 23.39
N ILE A 70 -27.68 -6.25 24.50
CA ILE A 70 -26.55 -7.19 24.54
C ILE A 70 -26.73 -8.31 23.52
N PHE A 71 -27.90 -8.96 23.49
CA PHE A 71 -28.16 -10.04 22.54
C PHE A 71 -28.28 -9.55 21.09
N ALA A 72 -28.65 -8.29 20.87
CA ALA A 72 -28.68 -7.70 19.53
C ALA A 72 -27.28 -7.34 19.01
N ASP A 73 -26.43 -6.76 19.86
CA ASP A 73 -25.11 -6.27 19.47
C ASP A 73 -24.02 -7.36 19.51
N VAL A 74 -24.20 -8.41 20.33
CA VAL A 74 -23.26 -9.52 20.45
C VAL A 74 -24.00 -10.86 20.26
N PRO A 75 -24.35 -11.22 19.01
CA PRO A 75 -25.04 -12.47 18.72
C PRO A 75 -24.23 -13.68 19.22
N GLY A 76 -24.91 -14.67 19.81
CA GLY A 76 -24.25 -15.88 20.31
C GLY A 76 -23.67 -15.77 21.73
N THR A 77 -23.59 -14.56 22.32
CA THR A 77 -23.12 -14.36 23.70
C THR A 77 -23.98 -15.06 24.74
N THR A 78 -23.36 -15.47 25.85
CA THR A 78 -24.04 -15.96 27.05
C THR A 78 -24.03 -14.89 28.13
N VAL A 79 -25.20 -14.51 28.63
CA VAL A 79 -25.32 -13.59 29.76
C VAL A 79 -25.42 -14.36 31.07
N VAL A 80 -24.56 -14.05 32.04
CA VAL A 80 -24.74 -14.50 33.42
C VAL A 80 -25.25 -13.30 34.23
N LEU A 81 -26.54 -13.33 34.56
CA LEU A 81 -27.19 -12.24 35.28
C LEU A 81 -27.27 -12.60 36.76
N SER A 82 -26.68 -11.75 37.61
CA SER A 82 -26.70 -11.96 39.06
C SER A 82 -27.82 -11.21 39.76
N THR A 83 -28.33 -11.78 40.85
CA THR A 83 -29.06 -11.00 41.85
C THR A 83 -28.11 -10.09 42.63
N ILE A 84 -28.61 -9.01 43.21
CA ILE A 84 -27.81 -8.10 44.02
C ILE A 84 -27.55 -8.69 45.41
N VAL A 85 -26.28 -8.61 45.85
CA VAL A 85 -25.81 -9.05 47.16
C VAL A 85 -26.48 -8.29 48.31
N LEU A 86 -26.55 -8.92 49.48
CA LEU A 86 -27.03 -8.34 50.74
C LEU A 86 -26.37 -6.99 51.05
N THR A 87 -27.13 -6.08 51.67
CA THR A 87 -26.58 -4.87 52.34
C THR A 87 -27.07 -4.78 53.79
N ALA A 88 -26.32 -4.11 54.67
CA ALA A 88 -26.78 -3.84 56.05
C ALA A 88 -27.68 -2.60 56.16
N HIS A 89 -27.87 -1.85 55.06
CA HIS A 89 -28.79 -0.71 55.00
C HIS A 89 -30.24 -1.18 54.84
N ALA A 90 -31.06 -0.98 55.88
CA ALA A 90 -32.43 -1.52 55.93
C ALA A 90 -33.37 -0.95 54.86
N ASP A 91 -33.15 0.28 54.42
CA ASP A 91 -33.87 0.95 53.33
C ASP A 91 -33.50 0.37 51.97
N ILE A 92 -32.21 0.17 51.69
CA ILE A 92 -31.72 -0.44 50.45
C ILE A 92 -32.10 -1.92 50.38
N GLU A 93 -31.99 -2.65 51.50
CA GLU A 93 -32.30 -4.08 51.60
C GLU A 93 -33.79 -4.36 51.31
N ALA A 94 -34.70 -3.46 51.66
CA ALA A 94 -36.12 -3.59 51.34
C ALA A 94 -36.38 -3.53 49.83
N GLU A 95 -35.75 -2.59 49.12
CA GLU A 95 -35.86 -2.42 47.67
C GLU A 95 -35.16 -3.55 46.90
N ARG A 96 -34.00 -3.99 47.42
CA ARG A 96 -33.20 -5.09 46.85
C ARG A 96 -34.01 -6.38 46.70
N GLN A 97 -34.88 -6.72 47.66
CA GLN A 97 -35.72 -7.92 47.58
C GLN A 97 -36.70 -7.86 46.41
N GLY A 98 -37.26 -6.68 46.13
CA GLY A 98 -38.12 -6.42 44.98
C GLY A 98 -37.37 -6.58 43.66
N LEU A 99 -36.19 -5.97 43.54
CA LEU A 99 -35.34 -6.09 42.36
C LEU A 99 -34.89 -7.54 42.10
N ASN A 100 -34.46 -8.25 43.14
CA ASN A 100 -34.02 -9.64 42.98
C ASN A 100 -35.15 -10.60 42.61
N SER A 101 -36.40 -10.26 42.96
CA SER A 101 -37.56 -11.01 42.47
C SER A 101 -37.76 -10.78 40.96
N GLN A 102 -37.63 -9.53 40.50
CA GLN A 102 -37.70 -9.19 39.07
C GLN A 102 -36.56 -9.84 38.27
N ILE A 103 -35.32 -9.85 38.77
CA ILE A 103 -34.17 -10.48 38.09
C ILE A 103 -34.41 -11.99 37.88
N ARG A 104 -34.91 -12.70 38.91
CA ARG A 104 -35.22 -14.13 38.79
C ARG A 104 -36.30 -14.40 37.74
N GLU A 105 -37.34 -13.57 37.71
CA GLU A 105 -38.41 -13.66 36.71
C GLU A 105 -37.88 -13.39 35.30
N ILE A 106 -36.99 -12.42 35.13
CA ILE A 106 -36.32 -12.12 33.86
C ILE A 106 -35.54 -13.34 33.36
N VAL A 107 -34.64 -13.89 34.17
CA VAL A 107 -33.83 -15.04 33.73
C VAL A 107 -34.73 -16.22 33.39
N THR A 108 -35.72 -16.53 34.22
CA THR A 108 -36.67 -17.62 33.96
C THR A 108 -37.41 -17.44 32.64
N THR A 109 -37.92 -16.24 32.38
CA THR A 109 -38.70 -15.92 31.18
C THR A 109 -37.84 -15.93 29.92
N ARG A 110 -36.68 -15.27 29.97
CA ARG A 110 -35.71 -15.19 28.87
C ARG A 110 -35.18 -16.56 28.49
N ARG A 111 -34.83 -17.38 29.49
CA ARG A 111 -34.41 -18.77 29.29
C ARG A 111 -35.48 -19.61 28.60
N ALA A 112 -36.73 -19.50 29.04
CA ALA A 112 -37.85 -20.21 28.41
C ALA A 112 -38.10 -19.77 26.95
N ASN A 113 -37.67 -18.55 26.58
CA ASN A 113 -37.76 -18.01 25.23
C ASN A 113 -36.54 -18.31 24.36
N GLY A 114 -35.55 -19.05 24.87
CA GLY A 114 -34.37 -19.49 24.12
C GLY A 114 -33.13 -18.62 24.26
N ASP A 115 -33.17 -17.55 25.07
CA ASP A 115 -31.98 -16.72 25.30
C ASP A 115 -30.92 -17.52 26.08
N LYS A 116 -29.64 -17.29 25.73
CA LYS A 116 -28.48 -17.84 26.43
C LYS A 116 -28.21 -17.05 27.70
N ILE A 117 -28.98 -17.31 28.74
CA ILE A 117 -28.89 -16.60 30.01
C ILE A 117 -28.91 -17.55 31.21
N ILE A 118 -28.03 -17.36 32.19
CA ILE A 118 -28.00 -18.12 33.44
C ILE A 118 -28.10 -17.18 34.64
N LEU A 119 -28.74 -17.64 35.71
CA LEU A 119 -28.88 -16.90 36.96
C LEU A 119 -27.70 -17.19 37.89
N ALA A 120 -26.94 -16.16 38.24
CA ALA A 120 -26.02 -16.20 39.37
C ALA A 120 -26.73 -15.69 40.64
N ASP A 121 -27.41 -16.59 41.36
CA ASP A 121 -28.24 -16.21 42.53
C ASP A 121 -27.39 -15.92 43.77
N MET A 122 -26.86 -14.70 43.84
CA MET A 122 -26.12 -14.16 44.99
C MET A 122 -26.95 -14.00 46.27
N ALA A 123 -28.27 -14.15 46.22
CA ALA A 123 -29.13 -14.03 47.40
C ALA A 123 -30.23 -15.11 47.46
N PRO A 124 -29.85 -16.40 47.47
CA PRO A 124 -30.81 -17.49 47.33
C PRO A 124 -31.77 -17.52 48.52
N GLN A 125 -33.06 -17.72 48.23
CA GLN A 125 -34.10 -17.68 49.26
C GLN A 125 -33.85 -18.74 50.34
N GLY A 126 -33.82 -18.32 51.61
CA GLY A 126 -33.60 -19.22 52.74
C GLY A 126 -32.14 -19.63 52.98
N SER A 127 -31.18 -19.08 52.23
CA SER A 127 -29.74 -19.32 52.42
C SER A 127 -29.11 -18.34 53.42
N SER A 128 -28.15 -18.83 54.21
CA SER A 128 -27.26 -18.02 55.06
C SER A 128 -25.85 -17.90 54.49
N PHE A 129 -25.68 -18.13 53.18
CA PHE A 129 -24.37 -18.11 52.52
C PHE A 129 -23.73 -16.72 52.55
N PHE A 130 -24.51 -15.67 52.29
CA PHE A 130 -24.14 -14.28 52.54
C PHE A 130 -24.74 -13.78 53.86
N THR A 131 -23.92 -13.11 54.65
CA THR A 131 -24.25 -12.57 55.98
C THR A 131 -23.69 -11.14 56.13
N PRO A 132 -24.19 -10.32 57.06
CA PRO A 132 -23.67 -8.95 57.24
C PRO A 132 -22.18 -8.89 57.59
N SER A 133 -21.57 -9.97 58.08
CA SER A 133 -20.12 -10.05 58.31
C SER A 133 -19.28 -10.21 57.04
N ASP A 134 -19.92 -10.48 55.89
CA ASP A 134 -19.25 -10.57 54.59
C ASP A 134 -19.14 -9.20 53.90
N LEU A 135 -19.59 -8.13 54.56
CA LEU A 135 -19.51 -6.75 54.10
C LEU A 135 -18.32 -6.04 54.75
N ASP A 136 -17.81 -5.02 54.07
CA ASP A 136 -16.75 -4.16 54.59
C ASP A 136 -17.29 -3.05 55.52
N GLY A 137 -16.45 -2.06 55.84
CA GLY A 137 -16.81 -0.98 56.75
C GLY A 137 -17.91 -0.03 56.24
N ASP A 138 -18.21 -0.03 54.94
CA ASP A 138 -19.29 0.79 54.37
C ASP A 138 -20.64 0.08 54.33
N THR A 139 -20.66 -1.21 54.65
CA THR A 139 -21.86 -2.04 54.79
C THR A 139 -22.68 -2.22 53.50
N ILE A 140 -22.08 -1.90 52.37
CA ILE A 140 -22.64 -2.05 51.02
C ILE A 140 -21.74 -2.96 50.19
N HIS A 141 -20.42 -2.77 50.24
CA HIS A 141 -19.48 -3.56 49.47
C HIS A 141 -19.04 -4.81 50.25
N PRO A 142 -18.84 -5.95 49.57
CA PRO A 142 -18.25 -7.13 50.17
C PRO A 142 -16.83 -6.87 50.67
N ASN A 143 -16.41 -7.56 51.73
CA ASN A 143 -15.00 -7.74 52.06
C ASN A 143 -14.42 -8.93 51.29
N ASP A 144 -13.13 -9.26 51.47
CA ASP A 144 -12.48 -10.36 50.74
C ASP A 144 -13.21 -11.71 50.89
N VAL A 145 -13.78 -12.00 52.07
CA VAL A 145 -14.58 -13.22 52.28
C VAL A 145 -15.86 -13.15 51.48
N GLY A 146 -16.54 -12.00 51.46
CA GLY A 146 -17.72 -11.78 50.63
C GLY A 146 -17.43 -11.87 49.13
N TYR A 147 -16.33 -11.29 48.64
CA TYR A 147 -15.92 -11.41 47.24
C TYR A 147 -15.59 -12.86 46.84
N SER A 148 -14.94 -13.64 47.72
CA SER A 148 -14.69 -15.08 47.44
C SER A 148 -15.99 -15.89 47.30
N LYS A 149 -17.03 -15.56 48.08
CA LYS A 149 -18.37 -16.15 47.94
C LYS A 149 -19.06 -15.74 46.64
N MET A 150 -18.88 -14.48 46.21
CA MET A 150 -19.41 -14.03 44.91
C MET A 150 -18.72 -14.77 43.77
N ALA A 151 -17.39 -14.89 43.83
CA ALA A 151 -16.62 -15.64 42.84
C ALA A 151 -17.10 -17.09 42.74
N ALA A 152 -17.38 -17.76 43.86
CA ALA A 152 -17.91 -19.12 43.88
C ALA A 152 -19.26 -19.26 43.16
N ILE A 153 -20.17 -18.30 43.31
CA ILE A 153 -21.48 -18.31 42.63
C ILE A 153 -21.33 -17.97 41.14
N TRP A 154 -20.43 -17.04 40.79
CA TRP A 154 -20.12 -16.75 39.40
C TRP A 154 -19.56 -17.98 38.68
N LEU A 155 -18.58 -18.65 39.29
CA LEU A 155 -17.98 -19.87 38.76
C LEU A 155 -19.04 -20.95 38.56
N GLN A 156 -19.86 -21.22 39.58
CA GLN A 156 -20.96 -22.19 39.47
C GLN A 156 -21.90 -21.90 38.30
N ALA A 157 -22.26 -20.63 38.09
CA ALA A 157 -23.15 -20.24 37.00
C ALA A 157 -22.49 -20.36 35.61
N ILE A 158 -21.19 -20.07 35.52
CA ILE A 158 -20.39 -20.24 34.28
C ILE A 158 -20.22 -21.73 33.96
N GLU A 159 -19.87 -22.56 34.93
CA GLU A 159 -19.76 -24.01 34.78
C GLU A 159 -21.11 -24.64 34.39
N GLN A 160 -22.20 -24.14 34.97
CA GLN A 160 -23.54 -24.54 34.55
C GLN A 160 -23.79 -24.17 33.08
N ALA A 161 -23.47 -22.95 32.67
CA ALA A 161 -23.64 -22.50 31.29
C ALA A 161 -22.82 -23.33 30.29
N ASP A 162 -21.58 -23.68 30.65
CA ASP A 162 -20.71 -24.56 29.87
C ASP A 162 -21.30 -25.98 29.74
N SER A 163 -21.70 -26.57 30.87
CA SER A 163 -22.29 -27.92 30.91
C SER A 163 -23.60 -28.04 30.13
N GLU A 164 -24.35 -26.94 30.02
CA GLU A 164 -25.58 -26.83 29.23
C GLU A 164 -25.32 -26.46 27.76
N GLY A 165 -24.04 -26.28 27.36
CA GLY A 165 -23.62 -25.98 25.99
C GLY A 165 -24.04 -24.58 25.51
N LEU A 166 -24.11 -23.62 26.43
CA LEU A 166 -24.52 -22.24 26.10
C LEU A 166 -23.34 -21.37 25.67
N ILE A 167 -22.17 -21.64 26.24
CA ILE A 167 -20.95 -20.91 25.93
C ILE A 167 -20.46 -21.40 24.56
N GLU A 168 -20.30 -20.46 23.65
CA GLU A 168 -19.73 -20.68 22.33
C GLU A 168 -18.39 -19.95 22.24
N ILE A 169 -17.61 -20.30 21.20
CA ILE A 169 -16.39 -19.57 20.86
C ILE A 169 -16.78 -18.10 20.58
N PRO A 170 -16.01 -17.10 21.06
CA PRO A 170 -16.27 -15.69 20.74
C PRO A 170 -16.38 -15.44 19.24
N ASN A 171 -17.20 -14.46 18.85
CA ASN A 171 -17.23 -14.04 17.46
C ASN A 171 -15.88 -13.39 17.11
N GLU A 172 -15.37 -13.69 15.92
CA GLU A 172 -14.19 -13.03 15.37
C GLU A 172 -14.40 -11.52 15.30
N THR A 173 -13.45 -10.76 15.84
CA THR A 173 -13.48 -9.29 15.87
C THR A 173 -12.10 -8.75 15.49
N VAL A 174 -12.09 -7.64 14.75
CA VAL A 174 -10.87 -6.88 14.41
C VAL A 174 -10.42 -5.95 15.53
N TRP A 175 -11.20 -5.84 16.61
CA TRP A 175 -10.95 -5.00 17.77
C TRP A 175 -10.37 -5.85 18.90
N SER A 176 -9.15 -5.50 19.35
CA SER A 176 -8.60 -5.92 20.64
C SER A 176 -8.68 -4.75 21.62
N ASP A 177 -8.94 -5.04 22.90
CA ASP A 177 -8.85 -4.09 24.00
C ASP A 177 -7.47 -4.08 24.67
N ASP A 178 -6.51 -4.82 24.10
CA ASP A 178 -5.08 -4.64 24.32
C ASP A 178 -4.62 -3.33 23.65
N GLY A 179 -5.15 -2.21 24.14
CA GLY A 179 -4.60 -0.90 23.84
C GLY A 179 -3.18 -0.83 24.40
N GLY A 180 -2.23 -0.37 23.57
CA GLY A 180 -0.88 -0.05 24.01
C GLY A 180 -0.93 0.74 25.31
N ASP A 181 -0.45 0.12 26.38
CA ASP A 181 -0.49 0.72 27.71
C ASP A 181 0.44 1.96 27.71
N GLU A 182 -0.03 3.07 28.31
CA GLU A 182 0.82 4.18 28.80
C GLU A 182 1.72 3.73 29.99
N GLY A 183 2.30 2.52 29.93
CA GLY A 183 3.15 1.97 30.98
C GLY A 183 3.28 0.43 31.03
N GLY A 184 2.83 -0.29 29.99
CA GLY A 184 3.04 -1.74 29.83
C GLY A 184 4.26 -2.00 28.96
N ASP A 185 4.86 -3.18 29.10
CA ASP A 185 6.03 -3.57 28.33
C ASP A 185 5.65 -3.84 26.87
N ASN A 186 5.56 -2.78 26.05
CA ASN A 186 5.38 -2.88 24.59
C ASN A 186 6.63 -3.45 23.90
N THR A 187 7.65 -3.86 24.67
CA THR A 187 8.88 -4.44 24.15
C THR A 187 8.63 -5.85 23.64
N CYS A 188 8.76 -6.05 22.33
CA CYS A 188 8.88 -7.38 21.75
C CYS A 188 9.66 -7.42 20.46
N GLU A 189 10.26 -8.60 20.23
CA GLU A 189 11.01 -8.87 19.02
C GLU A 189 10.08 -8.91 17.81
N LYS A 190 10.44 -8.20 16.75
CA LYS A 190 9.73 -8.28 15.47
C LYS A 190 10.11 -9.56 14.72
N GLU A 191 9.16 -10.17 14.02
CA GLU A 191 9.40 -11.30 13.12
C GLU A 191 9.20 -10.92 11.64
N TYR A 192 9.95 -11.57 10.75
CA TYR A 192 9.83 -11.29 9.31
C TYR A 192 8.46 -11.65 8.76
N GLY A 193 7.77 -10.67 8.16
CA GLY A 193 6.47 -10.85 7.52
C GLY A 193 5.27 -10.84 8.48
N ASN A 194 5.47 -10.48 9.75
CA ASN A 194 4.41 -10.47 10.77
C ASN A 194 3.59 -9.17 10.84
N GLY A 195 3.76 -8.23 9.90
CA GLY A 195 3.08 -6.93 9.97
C GLY A 195 1.61 -7.02 9.55
N ARG A 196 0.70 -6.42 10.33
CA ARG A 196 -0.72 -6.33 9.99
C ARG A 196 -0.94 -5.33 8.86
N GLY A 197 -1.37 -5.83 7.72
CA GLY A 197 -1.59 -5.06 6.51
C GLY A 197 -1.63 -5.97 5.28
N PRO A 198 -1.61 -5.42 4.06
CA PRO A 198 -1.52 -3.99 3.74
C PRO A 198 -2.75 -3.19 4.19
N VAL A 199 -2.52 -2.04 4.79
CA VAL A 199 -3.55 -1.02 5.04
C VAL A 199 -3.21 0.19 4.20
N ASN A 200 -4.10 0.62 3.32
CA ASN A 200 -3.94 1.92 2.67
C ASN A 200 -4.01 2.98 3.78
N THR A 201 -2.97 3.78 3.99
CA THR A 201 -2.95 4.83 5.02
C THR A 201 -2.95 6.21 4.39
N GLN A 202 -2.73 6.32 3.08
CA GLN A 202 -2.70 7.61 2.39
C GLN A 202 -3.24 7.48 0.95
N ALA A 203 -4.21 8.33 0.59
CA ALA A 203 -4.83 8.36 -0.74
C ALA A 203 -4.74 9.76 -1.37
N GLY A 204 -3.58 10.12 -1.93
CA GLY A 204 -3.40 11.34 -2.71
C GLY A 204 -3.27 12.64 -1.91
N SER A 205 -2.95 12.59 -0.62
CA SER A 205 -2.88 13.77 0.26
C SER A 205 -1.54 14.51 0.14
N GLY A 206 -1.35 15.34 -0.90
CA GLY A 206 -0.06 15.99 -1.20
C GLY A 206 0.04 16.50 -2.64
N LEU A 207 1.26 16.74 -3.11
CA LEU A 207 1.53 17.17 -4.49
C LEU A 207 2.18 16.01 -5.25
N ASP A 208 1.62 15.64 -6.42
CA ASP A 208 2.14 14.60 -7.32
C ASP A 208 3.31 15.13 -8.16
N ASP A 209 4.21 14.23 -8.52
CA ASP A 209 5.34 14.42 -9.41
C ASP A 209 4.98 14.80 -10.86
N GLY A 210 3.71 14.70 -11.29
CA GLY A 210 3.15 15.27 -12.52
C GLY A 210 3.79 14.84 -13.84
N VAL A 211 3.11 15.05 -14.98
CA VAL A 211 3.72 14.76 -16.30
C VAL A 211 4.66 15.91 -16.69
N TYR A 212 5.91 15.61 -17.05
CA TYR A 212 6.80 16.62 -17.64
C TYR A 212 6.21 17.13 -18.95
N ARG A 213 5.96 18.44 -18.97
CA ARG A 213 5.41 19.16 -20.11
C ARG A 213 6.46 20.08 -20.69
N HIS A 214 6.85 19.82 -21.93
CA HIS A 214 7.86 20.60 -22.61
C HIS A 214 7.25 21.80 -23.34
N ALA A 215 7.72 23.00 -23.02
CA ALA A 215 7.49 24.22 -23.76
C ALA A 215 8.80 24.96 -23.95
N SER A 216 8.86 25.73 -25.04
CA SER A 216 10.13 26.11 -25.56
C SER A 216 10.09 27.55 -26.21
N GLN A 217 11.11 28.43 -25.99
CA GLN A 217 11.38 29.73 -26.69
C GLN A 217 12.82 30.00 -27.26
N SER A 218 12.97 30.31 -28.56
CA SER A 218 14.26 30.23 -29.30
C SER A 218 15.20 31.35 -28.92
N MET A 219 16.41 30.96 -28.49
CA MET A 219 17.41 31.92 -27.99
C MET A 219 18.43 32.35 -29.04
N GLY A 220 18.30 31.85 -30.27
CA GLY A 220 19.21 32.11 -31.38
C GLY A 220 20.63 31.60 -31.13
N THR A 221 21.55 31.95 -32.03
CA THR A 221 22.96 31.56 -31.93
C THR A 221 23.66 32.29 -30.78
N LYS A 222 24.17 31.53 -29.80
CA LYS A 222 24.91 32.06 -28.64
C LYS A 222 26.43 32.11 -28.84
N LEU A 223 26.95 31.12 -29.54
CA LEU A 223 28.36 31.01 -29.86
C LEU A 223 28.48 30.49 -31.29
N SER A 224 29.50 30.95 -32.00
CA SER A 224 29.88 30.41 -33.30
C SER A 224 31.37 30.16 -33.30
N PHE A 225 31.74 28.95 -33.67
CA PHE A 225 33.13 28.55 -33.89
C PHE A 225 33.22 27.91 -35.27
N GLN A 226 34.35 28.12 -35.94
CA GLN A 226 34.66 27.35 -37.13
C GLN A 226 35.18 26.00 -36.68
N ARG A 227 34.64 24.91 -37.24
CA ARG A 227 35.24 23.58 -37.05
C ARG A 227 36.70 23.66 -37.48
N THR A 228 37.61 23.38 -36.55
CA THR A 228 39.05 23.43 -36.81
C THR A 228 39.52 22.22 -37.64
N TYR A 229 38.71 21.14 -37.68
CA TYR A 229 38.99 19.85 -38.33
C TYR A 229 37.70 19.26 -38.96
N GLU A 230 37.83 18.40 -39.99
CA GLU A 230 36.69 17.80 -40.71
C GLU A 230 35.76 16.99 -39.78
N ASP A 231 36.32 16.33 -38.76
CA ASP A 231 35.62 15.46 -37.79
C ASP A 231 35.44 16.09 -36.39
N GLY A 232 35.44 17.43 -36.27
CA GLY A 232 35.36 18.10 -34.97
C GLY A 232 34.16 17.66 -34.11
N VAL A 233 34.44 16.97 -32.98
CA VAL A 233 33.44 16.49 -32.02
C VAL A 233 33.39 17.41 -30.81
N PHE A 234 32.17 17.72 -30.35
CA PHE A 234 31.89 18.56 -29.20
C PHE A 234 31.06 17.80 -28.17
N TRP A 235 31.20 18.18 -26.90
CA TRP A 235 30.35 17.70 -25.81
C TRP A 235 29.96 18.85 -24.89
N LEU A 236 28.92 18.62 -24.09
CA LEU A 236 28.61 19.39 -22.91
C LEU A 236 29.03 18.57 -21.69
N ALA A 237 29.80 19.17 -20.79
CA ALA A 237 30.28 18.51 -19.57
C ALA A 237 30.57 19.54 -18.46
N LYS A 238 30.32 19.19 -17.20
CA LYS A 238 30.63 19.97 -15.99
C LYS A 238 32.12 19.88 -15.64
N ILE A 239 32.97 20.54 -16.43
CA ILE A 239 34.42 20.42 -16.30
C ILE A 239 34.98 21.37 -15.24
N THR A 240 34.68 22.67 -15.36
CA THR A 240 35.30 23.71 -14.52
C THR A 240 34.42 24.16 -13.35
N ARG A 241 33.17 23.70 -13.31
CA ARG A 241 32.14 24.03 -12.32
C ARG A 241 31.09 22.92 -12.29
N SER A 242 30.53 22.66 -11.11
CA SER A 242 29.67 21.49 -10.87
C SER A 242 28.19 21.67 -11.23
N ASP A 243 27.78 22.89 -11.57
CA ASP A 243 26.37 23.27 -11.61
C ASP A 243 25.92 23.84 -12.96
N ARG A 244 26.80 23.85 -13.98
CA ARG A 244 26.46 24.15 -15.39
C ARG A 244 27.51 23.55 -16.34
N HIS A 245 27.07 23.20 -17.55
CA HIS A 245 27.93 22.54 -18.54
C HIS A 245 28.78 23.52 -19.34
N ASP A 246 30.05 23.15 -19.51
CA ASP A 246 31.00 23.80 -20.41
C ASP A 246 30.96 23.10 -21.78
N ILE A 247 31.36 23.80 -22.85
CA ILE A 247 31.59 23.14 -24.16
C ILE A 247 32.99 22.55 -24.15
N VAL A 248 33.11 21.29 -24.54
CA VAL A 248 34.38 20.57 -24.68
C VAL A 248 34.61 20.20 -26.13
N GLU A 249 35.72 20.64 -26.72
CA GLU A 249 36.12 20.34 -28.09
C GLU A 249 37.24 19.29 -28.12
N TYR A 250 37.07 18.28 -28.96
CA TYR A 250 38.08 17.25 -29.26
C TYR A 250 39.25 17.81 -30.08
N SER A 251 40.49 17.43 -29.72
CA SER A 251 41.69 17.77 -30.49
C SER A 251 42.38 16.52 -31.00
N GLU A 252 42.59 16.33 -32.30
CA GLU A 252 43.33 15.14 -32.80
C GLU A 252 44.81 15.09 -32.39
N THR A 253 45.35 16.20 -31.87
CA THR A 253 46.78 16.31 -31.55
C THR A 253 47.07 15.65 -30.20
N LYS A 254 47.70 14.48 -30.22
CA LYS A 254 48.25 13.84 -29.02
C LYS A 254 49.56 14.51 -28.59
N THR A 255 49.74 14.65 -27.28
CA THR A 255 50.99 15.08 -26.65
C THR A 255 51.36 14.05 -25.59
N GLY A 256 52.43 13.28 -25.81
CA GLY A 256 52.81 12.21 -24.87
C GLY A 256 51.78 11.07 -24.84
N ASP A 257 51.34 10.70 -23.63
CA ASP A 257 50.34 9.66 -23.35
C ASP A 257 48.89 10.20 -23.36
N GLY A 258 48.71 11.48 -23.66
CA GLY A 258 47.41 12.14 -23.61
C GLY A 258 47.18 13.17 -24.70
N ARG A 259 46.19 14.02 -24.45
CA ARG A 259 45.68 15.03 -25.39
C ARG A 259 45.20 16.25 -24.62
N THR A 260 45.23 17.38 -25.30
CA THR A 260 44.64 18.62 -24.81
C THR A 260 43.22 18.79 -25.36
N TYR A 261 42.24 18.90 -24.48
CA TYR A 261 40.87 19.29 -24.79
C TYR A 261 40.73 20.79 -24.61
N LYS A 262 39.96 21.43 -25.49
CA LYS A 262 39.62 22.85 -25.33
C LYS A 262 38.27 22.95 -24.66
N VAL A 263 38.25 23.59 -23.50
CA VAL A 263 37.04 23.80 -22.71
C VAL A 263 36.65 25.27 -22.82
N PHE A 264 35.44 25.55 -23.27
CA PHE A 264 34.87 26.90 -23.30
C PHE A 264 33.90 27.02 -22.12
N PRO A 265 34.29 27.70 -21.03
CA PRO A 265 33.47 27.70 -19.83
C PRO A 265 32.15 28.44 -20.00
N SER A 266 31.09 27.95 -19.37
CA SER A 266 29.80 28.66 -19.33
C SER A 266 29.92 30.01 -18.64
N ASP A 267 29.27 31.04 -19.18
CA ASP A 267 29.21 32.39 -18.59
C ASP A 267 28.12 32.53 -17.51
N GLY A 268 27.30 31.49 -17.32
CA GLY A 268 26.18 31.46 -16.37
C GLY A 268 24.98 32.34 -16.76
N LYS A 269 24.95 32.87 -17.98
CA LYS A 269 23.89 33.76 -18.51
C LYS A 269 23.33 33.23 -19.83
N GLY A 270 23.44 31.92 -20.07
CA GLY A 270 22.98 31.31 -21.32
C GLY A 270 23.98 31.37 -22.47
N GLY A 271 25.28 31.52 -22.18
CA GLY A 271 26.35 31.51 -23.17
C GLY A 271 27.63 30.86 -22.65
N TRP A 272 28.66 30.89 -23.48
CA TRP A 272 30.00 30.40 -23.13
C TRP A 272 31.06 31.43 -23.50
N SER A 273 32.16 31.40 -22.76
CA SER A 273 33.34 32.20 -23.05
C SER A 273 33.84 31.94 -24.46
N THR A 274 34.17 32.99 -25.21
CA THR A 274 34.86 32.87 -26.51
C THR A 274 36.34 32.48 -26.37
N LYS A 275 36.86 32.43 -25.14
CA LYS A 275 38.21 31.97 -24.82
C LYS A 275 38.13 30.55 -24.25
N SER A 276 38.85 29.62 -24.88
CA SER A 276 39.02 28.28 -24.35
C SER A 276 40.09 28.25 -23.24
N LYS A 277 39.94 27.27 -22.34
CA LYS A 277 40.98 26.77 -21.45
C LYS A 277 41.45 25.42 -21.98
N ASP A 278 42.75 25.20 -21.94
CA ASP A 278 43.34 23.92 -22.33
C ASP A 278 43.38 22.99 -21.12
N VAL A 279 42.79 21.81 -21.26
CA VAL A 279 42.78 20.76 -20.23
C VAL A 279 43.50 19.54 -20.79
N TYR A 280 44.55 19.10 -20.10
CA TYR A 280 45.28 17.90 -20.46
C TYR A 280 44.68 16.67 -19.79
N ILE A 281 44.42 15.63 -20.57
CA ILE A 281 43.91 14.35 -20.09
C ILE A 281 44.79 13.25 -20.68
N SER A 282 45.24 12.31 -19.84
CA SER A 282 45.89 11.08 -20.32
C SER A 282 44.82 10.23 -21.02
N ASP A 283 44.95 10.04 -22.34
CA ASP A 283 43.95 9.34 -23.15
C ASP A 283 44.53 8.47 -24.27
N GLY A 284 44.06 7.23 -24.29
CA GLY A 284 44.17 6.32 -25.44
C GLY A 284 43.02 6.48 -26.44
N CYS A 285 42.04 7.34 -26.15
CA CYS A 285 40.72 7.26 -26.74
C CYS A 285 40.62 7.82 -28.17
N ILE A 286 39.79 7.17 -28.98
CA ILE A 286 39.24 7.76 -30.21
C ILE A 286 38.02 8.60 -29.86
N ALA A 287 37.70 9.63 -30.66
CA ALA A 287 36.64 10.58 -30.37
C ALA A 287 35.29 9.90 -30.03
N ARG A 288 34.87 8.90 -30.82
CA ARG A 288 33.60 8.17 -30.61
C ARG A 288 33.52 7.37 -29.30
N GLY A 289 34.65 7.08 -28.67
CA GLY A 289 34.74 6.35 -27.39
C GLY A 289 34.72 7.26 -26.16
N VAL A 290 34.79 8.58 -26.34
CA VAL A 290 34.77 9.53 -25.23
C VAL A 290 33.37 9.67 -24.67
N ARG A 291 33.25 9.65 -23.34
CA ARG A 291 32.04 9.97 -22.57
C ARG A 291 32.42 10.89 -21.39
N TRP A 292 31.43 11.61 -20.90
CA TRP A 292 31.53 12.50 -19.74
C TRP A 292 30.38 12.18 -18.81
N ALA A 293 30.68 11.92 -17.54
CA ALA A 293 29.69 11.61 -16.51
C ALA A 293 30.34 11.72 -15.13
N ASP A 294 29.59 12.11 -14.10
CA ASP A 294 30.07 12.17 -12.71
C ASP A 294 30.02 10.77 -12.07
N ILE A 295 31.17 10.11 -12.00
CA ILE A 295 31.29 8.70 -11.58
C ILE A 295 31.52 8.60 -10.07
N ASN A 296 32.08 9.63 -9.45
CA ASN A 296 32.38 9.66 -8.02
C ASN A 296 31.39 10.49 -7.19
N GLY A 297 30.43 11.16 -7.84
CA GLY A 297 29.36 11.95 -7.22
C GLY A 297 29.86 13.24 -6.61
N ASN A 298 30.89 13.87 -7.18
CA ASN A 298 31.47 15.11 -6.65
C ASN A 298 30.92 16.39 -7.31
N GLY A 299 29.99 16.24 -8.24
CA GLY A 299 29.34 17.27 -9.03
C GLY A 299 30.06 17.64 -10.33
N PHE A 300 31.27 17.12 -10.58
CA PHE A 300 32.03 17.38 -11.81
C PHE A 300 32.02 16.13 -12.70
N ASP A 301 31.89 16.35 -14.01
CA ASP A 301 31.93 15.22 -14.94
C ASP A 301 33.37 14.71 -15.10
N ASP A 302 33.52 13.40 -14.97
CA ASP A 302 34.75 12.67 -15.17
C ASP A 302 34.94 12.30 -16.65
N PHE A 303 36.19 12.00 -17.02
CA PHE A 303 36.51 11.55 -18.36
C PHE A 303 36.46 10.04 -18.44
N LEU A 304 35.69 9.53 -19.39
CA LEU A 304 35.53 8.11 -19.66
C LEU A 304 35.98 7.79 -21.08
N CYS A 305 36.82 6.76 -21.20
CA CYS A 305 37.18 6.18 -22.48
C CYS A 305 36.63 4.76 -22.59
N VAL A 306 35.64 4.58 -23.46
CA VAL A 306 35.08 3.28 -23.81
C VAL A 306 35.83 2.73 -25.01
N ASP A 307 36.34 1.50 -24.95
CA ASP A 307 36.98 0.82 -26.08
C ASP A 307 35.96 0.06 -26.97
N PRO A 308 36.37 -0.52 -28.11
CA PRO A 308 35.45 -1.26 -29.00
C PRO A 308 34.72 -2.43 -28.35
N GLU A 309 35.34 -3.07 -27.35
CA GLU A 309 34.80 -4.18 -26.56
C GLU A 309 33.90 -3.71 -25.41
N GLY A 310 33.77 -2.39 -25.19
CA GLY A 310 32.95 -1.80 -24.13
C GLY A 310 33.66 -1.65 -22.79
N ASN A 311 34.97 -2.00 -22.69
CA ASN A 311 35.74 -1.71 -21.50
C ASN A 311 35.87 -0.20 -21.34
N THR A 312 35.70 0.27 -20.12
CA THR A 312 35.67 1.68 -19.80
C THR A 312 36.81 2.03 -18.86
N TYR A 313 37.57 3.05 -19.23
CA TYR A 313 38.68 3.59 -18.46
C TYR A 313 38.36 4.99 -17.95
N LEU A 314 38.76 5.30 -16.72
CA LEU A 314 38.37 6.51 -16.00
C LEU A 314 39.55 7.43 -15.71
N SER A 315 39.33 8.74 -15.87
CA SER A 315 40.10 9.78 -15.19
C SER A 315 39.15 10.70 -14.44
N THR A 316 39.32 10.81 -13.13
CA THR A 316 38.43 11.64 -12.30
C THR A 316 38.79 13.11 -12.35
N ASN A 317 37.77 13.98 -12.28
CA ASN A 317 37.87 15.43 -12.29
C ASN A 317 37.57 16.00 -10.89
N ASP A 318 38.37 16.96 -10.43
CA ASP A 318 38.13 17.70 -9.17
C ASP A 318 37.78 19.19 -9.42
N GLY A 319 37.45 19.53 -10.68
CA GLY A 319 37.22 20.90 -11.15
C GLY A 319 38.51 21.65 -11.52
N SER A 320 39.68 21.10 -11.16
CA SER A 320 40.98 21.71 -11.43
C SER A 320 41.89 20.86 -12.33
N LYS A 321 41.80 19.54 -12.24
CA LYS A 321 42.62 18.59 -13.01
C LYS A 321 41.93 17.24 -13.18
N PHE A 322 42.43 16.46 -14.14
CA PHE A 322 42.06 15.06 -14.34
C PHE A 322 43.13 14.12 -13.75
N THR A 323 42.70 13.06 -13.08
CA THR A 323 43.57 12.04 -12.48
C THR A 323 43.22 10.66 -13.01
N TRP A 324 44.15 10.01 -13.73
CA TRP A 324 43.98 8.66 -14.27
C TRP A 324 43.75 7.62 -13.16
N LYS A 325 42.70 6.80 -13.31
CA LYS A 325 42.35 5.72 -12.37
C LYS A 325 42.48 4.31 -12.96
N GLY A 326 42.56 4.17 -14.28
CA GLY A 326 42.69 2.86 -14.92
C GLY A 326 41.36 2.32 -15.44
N LEU A 327 41.28 0.99 -15.52
CA LEU A 327 40.05 0.29 -15.91
C LEU A 327 39.00 0.47 -14.82
N PHE A 328 37.86 1.05 -15.20
CA PHE A 328 36.72 1.30 -14.33
C PHE A 328 35.68 0.18 -14.41
N LYS A 329 35.33 -0.25 -15.63
CA LYS A 329 34.36 -1.31 -15.87
C LYS A 329 34.76 -2.14 -17.08
N THR A 330 34.74 -3.47 -16.94
CA THR A 330 34.86 -4.38 -18.07
C THR A 330 33.60 -4.34 -18.92
N GLY A 331 33.78 -4.42 -20.24
CA GLY A 331 32.69 -4.51 -21.20
C GLY A 331 31.81 -5.73 -20.96
N THR A 332 30.58 -5.65 -21.47
CA THR A 332 29.60 -6.74 -21.40
C THR A 332 29.41 -7.32 -22.80
N ASP A 333 29.42 -8.65 -22.92
CA ASP A 333 29.28 -9.34 -24.20
C ASP A 333 27.99 -8.96 -24.93
N GLY A 334 28.09 -8.74 -26.25
CA GLY A 334 26.95 -8.48 -27.12
C GLY A 334 26.57 -7.00 -27.31
N TYR A 335 27.31 -6.06 -26.70
CA TYR A 335 27.08 -4.62 -26.84
C TYR A 335 28.27 -3.94 -27.53
N ALA A 336 27.97 -3.01 -28.44
CA ALA A 336 28.99 -2.23 -29.14
C ALA A 336 29.31 -0.94 -28.38
N GLN A 337 30.52 -0.40 -28.61
CA GLN A 337 31.03 0.87 -28.03
C GLN A 337 30.02 2.05 -28.10
N ASP A 338 29.27 2.16 -29.18
CA ASP A 338 28.30 3.24 -29.39
C ASP A 338 27.00 3.07 -28.61
N GLY A 339 26.71 1.86 -28.12
CA GLY A 339 25.59 1.56 -27.24
C GLY A 339 25.90 1.72 -25.76
N ILE A 340 27.13 2.14 -25.38
CA ILE A 340 27.51 2.35 -23.99
C ILE A 340 27.26 3.80 -23.57
N HIS A 341 26.46 3.96 -22.51
CA HIS A 341 26.05 5.22 -21.91
C HIS A 341 26.27 5.19 -20.40
N PHE A 342 26.30 6.38 -19.80
CA PHE A 342 26.47 6.55 -18.36
C PHE A 342 25.40 7.47 -17.77
N PRO A 343 24.12 7.05 -17.71
CA PRO A 343 23.09 7.80 -17.00
C PRO A 343 23.10 7.52 -15.49
N ASP A 344 22.69 8.49 -14.67
CA ASP A 344 22.30 8.25 -13.28
C ASP A 344 20.85 7.72 -13.24
N ILE A 345 20.67 6.39 -13.19
CA ILE A 345 19.34 5.77 -13.28
C ILE A 345 18.63 5.82 -11.92
N ASP A 346 19.36 5.58 -10.85
CA ASP A 346 18.78 5.43 -9.52
C ASP A 346 18.78 6.71 -8.68
N GLY A 347 19.35 7.79 -9.21
CA GLY A 347 19.34 9.14 -8.65
C GLY A 347 20.23 9.30 -7.42
N ASP A 348 21.27 8.47 -7.29
CA ASP A 348 22.19 8.54 -6.13
C ASP A 348 23.33 9.56 -6.31
N GLY A 349 23.44 10.16 -7.51
CA GLY A 349 24.48 11.12 -7.86
C GLY A 349 25.67 10.51 -8.59
N ARG A 350 25.71 9.18 -8.75
CA ARG A 350 26.79 8.47 -9.44
C ARG A 350 26.23 7.84 -10.69
N HIS A 351 26.84 8.17 -11.83
CA HIS A 351 26.36 7.63 -13.09
C HIS A 351 26.68 6.14 -13.22
N ASP A 352 25.72 5.40 -13.77
CA ASP A 352 25.72 3.95 -13.92
C ASP A 352 26.31 3.52 -15.25
N TYR A 353 26.67 2.24 -15.40
CA TYR A 353 27.07 1.70 -16.70
C TYR A 353 25.83 1.15 -17.40
N CYS A 354 25.43 1.70 -18.53
CA CYS A 354 24.26 1.26 -19.28
C CYS A 354 24.61 0.87 -20.71
N ALA A 355 24.03 -0.24 -21.18
CA ALA A 355 24.25 -0.77 -22.51
C ALA A 355 22.93 -0.89 -23.27
N VAL A 356 22.88 -0.28 -24.45
CA VAL A 356 21.73 -0.27 -25.37
C VAL A 356 21.91 -1.35 -26.42
N ALA A 357 20.95 -2.27 -26.50
CA ALA A 357 20.91 -3.28 -27.54
C ALA A 357 20.34 -2.72 -28.86
N GLY A 358 20.60 -3.38 -29.99
CA GLY A 358 20.07 -2.96 -31.30
C GLY A 358 18.53 -2.92 -31.40
N THR A 359 17.81 -3.53 -30.45
CA THR A 359 16.35 -3.43 -30.29
C THR A 359 15.88 -2.18 -29.54
N GLY A 360 16.82 -1.40 -28.99
CA GLY A 360 16.55 -0.23 -28.14
C GLY A 360 16.35 -0.54 -26.66
N ASN A 361 16.42 -1.81 -26.24
CA ASN A 361 16.40 -2.18 -24.82
C ASN A 361 17.69 -1.73 -24.13
N ILE A 362 17.57 -1.31 -22.88
CA ILE A 362 18.69 -0.80 -22.09
C ILE A 362 18.82 -1.63 -20.82
N ARG A 363 20.00 -2.22 -20.64
CA ARG A 363 20.40 -2.89 -19.41
C ARG A 363 21.44 -2.05 -18.69
N CYS A 364 21.34 -1.92 -17.38
CA CYS A 364 22.24 -1.10 -16.59
C CYS A 364 22.86 -1.87 -15.42
N TRP A 365 24.02 -1.39 -14.98
CA TRP A 365 24.69 -1.86 -13.78
C TRP A 365 25.01 -0.65 -12.91
N ARG A 366 24.56 -0.70 -11.67
CA ARG A 366 24.71 0.38 -10.70
C ARG A 366 26.15 0.53 -10.24
N ASN A 367 26.62 1.77 -10.17
CA ASN A 367 27.91 2.13 -9.59
C ASN A 367 27.83 2.27 -8.05
N GLY A 368 27.96 1.15 -7.32
CA GLY A 368 27.79 1.11 -5.85
C GLY A 368 29.00 1.53 -5.00
N GLY A 369 29.94 2.32 -5.52
CA GLY A 369 31.17 2.68 -4.79
C GLY A 369 31.01 3.84 -3.79
N LEU A 370 31.89 3.90 -2.77
CA LEU A 370 31.99 5.06 -1.85
C LEU A 370 33.22 5.93 -2.14
N THR A 371 34.07 5.52 -3.10
CA THR A 371 35.32 6.18 -3.49
C THR A 371 35.28 6.66 -4.95
N ASP A 372 36.42 7.07 -5.50
CA ASP A 372 36.58 7.43 -6.92
C ASP A 372 36.29 6.28 -7.90
N LEU A 373 36.24 5.04 -7.41
CA LEU A 373 35.92 3.85 -8.20
C LEU A 373 34.68 3.16 -7.65
N ALA A 374 33.99 2.44 -8.52
CA ALA A 374 32.98 1.47 -8.11
C ALA A 374 33.63 0.39 -7.24
N GLU A 375 33.13 0.21 -6.02
CA GLU A 375 33.56 -0.89 -5.14
C GLU A 375 32.91 -2.21 -5.55
N TYR A 376 31.69 -2.12 -6.06
CA TYR A 376 30.92 -3.22 -6.62
C TYR A 376 29.96 -2.70 -7.70
N TRP A 377 29.52 -3.61 -8.57
CA TRP A 377 28.54 -3.36 -9.63
C TRP A 377 27.31 -4.21 -9.37
N GLN A 378 26.15 -3.59 -9.28
CA GLN A 378 24.88 -4.30 -9.10
C GLN A 378 24.12 -4.34 -10.41
N ASP A 379 23.64 -5.50 -10.81
CA ASP A 379 22.89 -5.61 -12.07
C ASP A 379 21.46 -5.11 -11.88
N LEU A 380 21.10 -4.01 -12.57
CA LEU A 380 19.76 -3.43 -12.50
C LEU A 380 18.76 -4.16 -13.40
N GLY A 381 19.21 -5.11 -14.23
CA GLY A 381 18.38 -5.73 -15.24
C GLY A 381 18.04 -4.78 -16.39
N THR A 382 16.98 -5.08 -17.13
CA THR A 382 16.51 -4.22 -18.22
C THR A 382 15.75 -3.04 -17.66
N VAL A 383 16.38 -1.87 -17.59
CA VAL A 383 15.76 -0.66 -17.02
C VAL A 383 14.85 0.02 -18.02
N PHE A 384 15.06 -0.13 -19.32
CA PHE A 384 14.21 0.48 -20.35
C PHE A 384 13.93 -0.52 -21.49
N THR A 385 12.65 -0.67 -21.84
CA THR A 385 12.24 -1.45 -23.01
C THR A 385 12.10 -0.54 -24.22
N GLY A 386 12.81 -0.88 -25.30
CA GLY A 386 12.90 -0.08 -26.51
C GLY A 386 11.54 0.23 -27.12
N LYS A 387 11.27 1.51 -27.37
CA LYS A 387 9.99 2.01 -27.90
C LYS A 387 9.92 2.02 -29.44
N ARG A 388 10.79 1.24 -30.11
CA ARG A 388 10.87 1.09 -31.58
C ARG A 388 11.01 2.41 -32.36
N PHE A 389 11.63 3.45 -31.78
CA PHE A 389 11.86 4.74 -32.47
C PHE A 389 12.85 4.65 -33.64
N GLY A 390 13.63 3.57 -33.75
CA GLY A 390 14.52 3.31 -34.86
C GLY A 390 15.95 3.07 -34.39
N ASP A 391 16.90 3.76 -35.02
CA ASP A 391 18.33 3.63 -34.74
C ASP A 391 18.67 4.00 -33.28
N TYR A 392 19.24 3.04 -32.54
CA TYR A 392 19.60 3.22 -31.13
C TYR A 392 20.66 4.30 -30.91
N ARG A 393 21.43 4.68 -31.94
CA ARG A 393 22.38 5.80 -31.88
C ARG A 393 21.71 7.16 -31.68
N GLY A 394 20.38 7.23 -31.79
CA GLY A 394 19.58 8.38 -31.39
C GLY A 394 19.37 8.52 -29.88
N VAL A 395 19.72 7.50 -29.08
CA VAL A 395 19.51 7.52 -27.63
C VAL A 395 20.45 8.53 -26.96
N ARG A 396 19.90 9.36 -26.08
CA ARG A 396 20.63 10.27 -25.17
C ARG A 396 20.03 10.14 -23.77
N PHE A 397 20.80 10.56 -22.79
CA PHE A 397 20.38 10.65 -21.40
C PHE A 397 20.69 12.07 -20.89
N ALA A 398 19.72 12.67 -20.22
CA ALA A 398 19.88 13.95 -19.54
C ALA A 398 18.72 14.17 -18.57
N ASP A 399 19.01 14.64 -17.36
CA ASP A 399 18.01 15.11 -16.40
C ASP A 399 17.29 16.40 -16.90
N LEU A 400 16.08 16.26 -17.47
CA LEU A 400 15.29 17.37 -18.01
C LEU A 400 14.46 18.09 -16.95
N ASN A 401 14.03 17.40 -15.90
CA ASN A 401 13.11 17.93 -14.89
C ASN A 401 13.83 18.42 -13.61
N GLY A 402 15.12 18.14 -13.48
CA GLY A 402 15.99 18.54 -12.38
C GLY A 402 15.90 17.64 -11.14
N ASP A 403 15.28 16.46 -11.24
CA ASP A 403 15.08 15.55 -10.11
C ASP A 403 16.31 14.68 -9.79
N GLY A 404 17.35 14.77 -10.63
CA GLY A 404 18.60 14.05 -10.51
C GLY A 404 18.64 12.63 -10.99
N ARG A 405 17.61 12.22 -11.74
CA ARG A 405 17.59 10.99 -12.51
C ARG A 405 17.69 11.37 -13.97
N ASP A 406 18.55 10.69 -14.71
CA ASP A 406 18.68 10.99 -16.13
C ASP A 406 17.49 10.44 -16.92
N ASP A 407 16.86 11.33 -17.69
CA ASP A 407 15.72 11.01 -18.54
C ASP A 407 16.17 10.39 -19.87
N TRP A 408 15.32 9.54 -20.43
CA TRP A 408 15.60 8.90 -21.70
C TRP A 408 15.12 9.76 -22.87
N LEU A 409 16.00 9.96 -23.84
CA LEU A 409 15.75 10.78 -25.02
C LEU A 409 16.04 9.97 -26.28
N TRP A 410 15.22 10.16 -27.32
CA TRP A 410 15.56 9.69 -28.66
C TRP A 410 15.47 10.80 -29.69
N VAL A 411 16.59 11.01 -30.40
CA VAL A 411 16.79 12.08 -31.38
C VAL A 411 16.79 11.50 -32.80
N ASP A 412 15.89 11.98 -33.65
CA ASP A 412 15.84 11.58 -35.06
C ASP A 412 16.93 12.26 -35.91
N GLU A 413 17.02 11.88 -37.19
CA GLU A 413 17.98 12.44 -38.15
C GLU A 413 17.83 13.95 -38.39
N THR A 414 16.69 14.54 -38.01
CA THR A 414 16.40 15.97 -38.14
C THR A 414 16.57 16.74 -36.83
N GLY A 415 16.91 16.04 -35.74
CA GLY A 415 17.03 16.59 -34.40
C GLY A 415 15.73 16.61 -33.60
N LYS A 416 14.61 16.09 -34.14
CA LYS A 416 13.37 15.96 -33.35
C LYS A 416 13.61 14.98 -32.22
N THR A 417 13.11 15.32 -31.03
CA THR A 417 13.36 14.53 -29.83
C THR A 417 12.07 14.11 -29.17
N TRP A 418 12.02 12.85 -28.74
CA TRP A 418 11.01 12.30 -27.84
C TRP A 418 11.67 12.01 -26.49
N ALA A 419 10.99 12.34 -25.40
CA ALA A 419 11.52 12.20 -24.06
C ALA A 419 10.62 11.30 -23.20
N TYR A 420 11.24 10.54 -22.31
CA TYR A 420 10.58 9.82 -21.24
C TYR A 420 11.28 10.16 -19.93
N THR A 421 10.55 10.66 -18.93
CA THR A 421 11.14 10.98 -17.63
C THR A 421 11.38 9.75 -16.80
N ASN A 422 12.49 9.74 -16.06
CA ASN A 422 12.89 8.68 -15.13
C ASN A 422 12.31 8.96 -13.74
N ASN A 423 11.07 8.56 -13.49
CA ASN A 423 10.48 8.66 -12.16
C ASN A 423 10.89 7.46 -11.29
N ARG A 424 10.99 7.68 -9.98
CA ARG A 424 11.22 6.60 -9.01
C ARG A 424 10.08 5.58 -9.10
N GLY A 425 10.41 4.32 -9.38
CA GLY A 425 9.46 3.22 -9.27
C GLY A 425 9.40 2.70 -7.83
N CYS A 426 8.23 2.28 -7.37
CA CYS A 426 8.07 1.60 -6.08
C CYS A 426 7.83 0.09 -6.21
N SER A 427 7.94 -0.45 -7.42
CA SER A 427 7.77 -1.89 -7.67
C SER A 427 8.89 -2.72 -7.06
N LYS A 428 8.54 -3.80 -6.37
CA LYS A 428 9.50 -4.77 -5.83
C LYS A 428 10.31 -5.40 -6.97
N GLY A 429 11.63 -5.33 -6.89
CA GLY A 429 12.53 -5.92 -7.89
C GLY A 429 13.57 -6.85 -7.27
N GLN A 430 14.32 -7.52 -8.14
CA GLN A 430 15.43 -8.40 -7.79
C GLN A 430 16.67 -8.03 -8.60
N GLU A 431 17.82 -8.00 -7.92
CA GLU A 431 19.11 -7.77 -8.57
C GLU A 431 19.35 -8.81 -9.69
N GLY A 432 19.70 -8.33 -10.87
CA GLY A 432 19.97 -9.15 -12.06
C GLY A 432 18.75 -9.60 -12.87
N VAL A 433 17.52 -9.30 -12.42
CA VAL A 433 16.27 -9.65 -13.10
C VAL A 433 15.52 -8.38 -13.51
N ASP A 434 14.89 -7.72 -12.55
CA ASP A 434 13.94 -6.61 -12.69
C ASP A 434 14.22 -5.50 -11.67
N GLY A 435 15.51 -5.32 -11.33
CA GLY A 435 16.10 -4.51 -10.26
C GLY A 435 15.43 -3.18 -9.90
N LEU A 436 16.17 -2.05 -9.95
CA LEU A 436 15.59 -0.73 -9.67
C LEU A 436 14.89 -0.22 -10.91
N THR A 437 13.84 -0.92 -11.33
CA THR A 437 13.12 -0.60 -12.57
C THR A 437 12.52 0.81 -12.44
N PRO A 438 12.94 1.76 -13.31
CA PRO A 438 12.37 3.08 -13.33
C PRO A 438 10.91 3.10 -13.80
N LEU A 439 10.15 4.08 -13.31
CA LEU A 439 8.84 4.39 -13.87
C LEU A 439 9.00 5.39 -15.02
N TRP A 440 9.14 4.89 -16.24
CA TRP A 440 9.28 5.74 -17.43
C TRP A 440 7.95 6.38 -17.86
N ARG A 441 7.86 7.71 -17.79
CA ARG A 441 6.66 8.46 -18.22
C ARG A 441 6.94 9.21 -19.51
N ALA A 442 6.06 9.09 -20.50
CA ALA A 442 6.19 9.87 -21.72
C ALA A 442 6.03 11.37 -21.39
N ALA A 443 6.99 12.17 -21.82
CA ALA A 443 6.87 13.62 -21.75
C ALA A 443 5.86 14.13 -22.79
N GLU A 444 5.14 15.19 -22.45
CA GLU A 444 4.15 15.81 -23.33
C GLU A 444 4.70 17.09 -23.97
N ASN A 445 4.32 17.33 -25.22
CA ASN A 445 4.50 18.63 -25.87
C ASN A 445 3.36 19.58 -25.47
N MET A 446 3.68 20.80 -25.03
CA MET A 446 2.70 21.79 -24.57
C MET A 446 1.77 22.35 -25.67
N VAL A 447 2.07 22.14 -26.95
CA VAL A 447 1.27 22.65 -28.07
C VAL A 447 0.08 21.73 -28.40
N ASP A 448 0.30 20.41 -28.40
CA ASP A 448 -0.66 19.41 -28.89
C ASP A 448 -0.83 18.19 -27.96
N GLY A 449 -0.08 18.11 -26.85
CA GLY A 449 -0.16 17.02 -25.87
C GLY A 449 0.37 15.67 -26.39
N ALA A 450 0.98 15.63 -27.57
CA ALA A 450 1.49 14.41 -28.20
C ALA A 450 2.66 14.71 -29.17
N GLY A 451 3.38 13.68 -29.62
CA GLY A 451 4.46 13.86 -30.60
C GLY A 451 5.82 14.22 -29.99
N PRO A 452 6.78 14.75 -30.78
CA PRO A 452 8.11 15.05 -30.28
C PRO A 452 8.05 16.21 -29.27
N THR A 453 8.73 16.05 -28.14
CA THR A 453 8.91 17.13 -27.16
C THR A 453 9.70 18.28 -27.78
N HIS A 454 10.72 17.98 -28.59
CA HIS A 454 11.53 19.01 -29.26
C HIS A 454 11.33 18.95 -30.77
N ALA A 455 11.07 20.10 -31.40
CA ALA A 455 10.79 20.22 -32.83
C ALA A 455 11.99 19.90 -33.74
N GLY A 456 13.20 19.87 -33.19
CA GLY A 456 14.44 19.60 -33.91
C GLY A 456 14.90 20.72 -34.84
N MET A 457 16.02 20.50 -35.52
CA MET A 457 16.60 21.45 -36.48
C MET A 457 15.95 21.40 -37.86
N GLY A 458 15.19 20.34 -38.16
CA GLY A 458 14.48 20.17 -39.44
C GLY A 458 15.39 19.86 -40.65
N VAL A 459 16.68 19.60 -40.42
CA VAL A 459 17.66 19.27 -41.46
C VAL A 459 18.21 17.87 -41.23
N LYS A 460 18.19 17.01 -42.26
CA LYS A 460 18.69 15.63 -42.17
C LYS A 460 20.20 15.62 -41.87
N GLY A 461 20.62 14.76 -40.95
CA GLY A 461 21.99 14.64 -40.45
C GLY A 461 22.28 15.51 -39.23
N ALA A 462 21.30 16.21 -38.67
CA ALA A 462 21.48 17.11 -37.54
C ALA A 462 21.55 16.39 -36.17
N ARG A 463 21.30 15.08 -36.12
CA ARG A 463 21.27 14.30 -34.87
C ARG A 463 22.54 14.48 -34.03
N ASP A 464 23.70 14.42 -34.66
CA ASP A 464 24.99 14.44 -33.95
C ASP A 464 25.42 15.86 -33.53
N ASP A 465 24.69 16.88 -33.97
CA ASP A 465 24.87 18.28 -33.58
C ASP A 465 23.87 18.73 -32.50
N VAL A 466 23.04 17.80 -31.99
CA VAL A 466 22.07 18.02 -30.92
C VAL A 466 22.64 17.60 -29.57
N PHE A 467 22.63 18.53 -28.61
CA PHE A 467 23.11 18.32 -27.24
C PHE A 467 22.08 18.75 -26.22
N PHE A 468 22.10 18.07 -25.07
CA PHE A 468 21.31 18.41 -23.89
C PHE A 468 22.28 18.72 -22.75
N GLY A 469 21.99 19.77 -21.99
CA GLY A 469 22.77 20.13 -20.81
C GLY A 469 22.31 21.45 -20.22
N LYS A 470 22.48 21.61 -18.92
CA LYS A 470 22.22 22.85 -18.19
C LYS A 470 23.14 24.01 -18.61
N VAL A 471 22.57 25.03 -19.25
CA VAL A 471 23.26 26.25 -19.74
C VAL A 471 22.74 27.50 -19.04
N TYR A 472 21.42 27.58 -18.79
CA TYR A 472 20.79 28.69 -18.11
C TYR A 472 20.79 28.53 -16.58
N GLY A 473 20.89 29.66 -15.88
CA GLY A 473 21.11 29.74 -14.44
C GLY A 473 19.84 30.06 -13.67
N GLU A 474 18.83 29.18 -13.71
CA GLU A 474 17.94 29.11 -12.55
C GLU A 474 18.71 28.39 -11.42
N PRO A 475 18.72 28.94 -10.18
CA PRO A 475 19.20 28.20 -9.03
C PRO A 475 18.54 26.83 -8.98
N GLN A 476 19.29 25.80 -8.60
CA GLN A 476 18.72 24.49 -8.27
C GLN A 476 17.54 24.74 -7.34
N ALA A 477 16.31 24.57 -7.81
CA ALA A 477 15.15 24.78 -6.96
C ALA A 477 14.94 23.52 -6.13
N PHE A 478 15.97 23.17 -5.37
CA PHE A 478 16.04 22.09 -4.39
C PHE A 478 15.47 20.72 -4.81
N GLY A 479 15.31 20.50 -6.13
CA GLY A 479 15.44 19.20 -6.79
C GLY A 479 16.94 18.95 -7.01
N LEU A 480 17.34 17.69 -7.04
CA LEU A 480 18.73 17.27 -6.88
C LEU A 480 19.68 17.85 -7.93
N TYR A 481 19.18 18.39 -9.05
CA TYR A 481 19.93 19.15 -10.03
C TYR A 481 19.13 20.35 -10.57
N GLY A 482 19.67 21.03 -11.58
CA GLY A 482 18.86 21.96 -12.37
C GLY A 482 18.66 21.40 -13.76
N ASN A 483 17.54 21.74 -14.35
CA ASN A 483 17.03 21.20 -15.60
C ASN A 483 18.07 21.30 -16.73
N ALA A 484 18.23 20.24 -17.51
CA ALA A 484 19.00 20.26 -18.74
C ALA A 484 18.27 21.03 -19.85
N ASP A 485 19.02 21.83 -20.60
CA ASP A 485 18.53 22.56 -21.77
C ASP A 485 18.91 21.83 -23.07
N TYR A 486 18.01 21.81 -24.06
CA TYR A 486 18.36 21.43 -25.43
C TYR A 486 19.11 22.57 -26.13
N VAL A 487 20.32 22.33 -26.66
CA VAL A 487 21.13 23.39 -27.30
C VAL A 487 20.77 23.58 -28.77
N TYR A 488 19.61 24.23 -28.98
CA TYR A 488 19.35 25.40 -29.83
C TYR A 488 18.11 26.09 -29.19
N LEU A 489 18.38 26.87 -28.13
CA LEU A 489 17.72 26.78 -26.82
C LEU A 489 16.30 27.31 -26.71
N GLU A 490 15.55 26.79 -25.74
CA GLU A 490 14.19 27.16 -25.36
C GLU A 490 13.80 26.57 -23.94
N GLY A 491 13.66 27.36 -22.85
CA GLY A 491 12.38 27.72 -22.18
C GLY A 491 12.11 26.97 -20.83
N ASN A 492 11.68 27.67 -19.75
CA ASN A 492 11.55 27.10 -18.39
C ASN A 492 10.42 26.05 -18.30
N PRO A 493 10.70 24.76 -18.02
CA PRO A 493 9.66 23.73 -17.91
C PRO A 493 8.86 23.91 -16.60
N GLU A 494 7.63 23.39 -16.58
CA GLU A 494 6.90 23.24 -15.32
C GLU A 494 7.63 22.21 -14.46
N LYS A 495 8.00 22.61 -13.24
CA LYS A 495 8.65 21.75 -12.25
C LYS A 495 7.58 20.85 -11.66
N THR A 496 7.74 19.55 -11.81
CA THR A 496 6.73 18.63 -11.33
C THR A 496 7.18 17.83 -10.10
N ASP A 497 8.47 17.86 -9.71
CA ASP A 497 9.05 17.07 -8.59
C ASP A 497 8.61 17.50 -7.16
N SER A 498 7.36 17.19 -6.83
CA SER A 498 6.72 17.56 -5.56
C SER A 498 6.31 16.36 -4.69
N GLY A 499 6.42 15.13 -5.17
CA GLY A 499 6.07 13.89 -4.45
C GLY A 499 7.02 13.50 -3.33
N ASP A 500 8.29 13.91 -3.39
CA ASP A 500 9.37 13.37 -2.53
C ASP A 500 9.49 13.97 -1.11
N GLY A 501 8.48 14.73 -0.66
CA GLY A 501 8.50 15.47 0.60
C GLY A 501 8.06 14.70 1.83
N THR A 502 7.59 13.47 1.67
CA THR A 502 6.91 12.71 2.73
C THR A 502 7.85 12.33 3.88
N ARG A 503 7.38 12.59 5.10
CA ARG A 503 8.00 12.35 6.41
C ARG A 503 6.90 12.01 7.42
N PHE A 504 7.28 11.49 8.57
CA PHE A 504 6.38 11.17 9.66
C PHE A 504 6.95 11.68 10.97
N CYS A 505 6.09 12.18 11.84
CA CYS A 505 6.43 12.62 13.19
C CYS A 505 5.16 12.95 13.97
N ASN A 506 5.12 12.69 15.28
CA ASN A 506 4.07 13.16 16.20
C ASN A 506 4.08 14.70 16.34
N MET A 507 3.66 15.42 15.30
CA MET A 507 3.64 16.89 15.27
C MET A 507 2.59 17.47 16.22
N PHE A 508 1.50 16.73 16.47
CA PHE A 508 0.44 17.16 17.38
C PHE A 508 0.71 16.84 18.85
N GLY A 509 1.77 16.10 19.19
CA GLY A 509 2.13 15.73 20.56
C GLY A 509 1.11 14.82 21.23
N ARG A 510 0.55 13.86 20.48
CA ARG A 510 -0.43 12.92 21.01
C ARG A 510 0.20 12.04 22.09
N SER A 511 -0.56 11.73 23.14
CA SER A 511 -0.03 10.97 24.29
C SER A 511 0.32 9.53 23.93
N ASN A 512 -0.32 8.95 22.91
CA ASN A 512 0.05 7.64 22.39
C ASN A 512 1.25 7.68 21.43
N GLY A 513 1.82 8.85 21.11
CA GLY A 513 2.99 8.91 20.22
C GLY A 513 2.71 8.76 18.72
N ALA A 514 1.45 8.53 18.32
CA ALA A 514 1.10 8.27 16.92
C ALA A 514 1.57 9.39 15.97
N ASP A 515 2.32 8.99 14.95
CA ASP A 515 2.92 9.87 13.96
C ASP A 515 1.87 10.50 13.03
N ASP A 516 2.10 11.77 12.71
CA ASP A 516 1.39 12.50 11.67
C ASP A 516 2.15 12.45 10.34
N LEU A 517 1.41 12.50 9.23
CA LEU A 517 2.02 12.65 7.91
C LEU A 517 2.47 14.10 7.74
N VAL A 518 3.76 14.27 7.48
CA VAL A 518 4.38 15.57 7.25
C VAL A 518 4.96 15.61 5.84
N TRP A 519 4.68 16.67 5.11
CA TRP A 519 5.22 16.90 3.79
C TRP A 519 6.09 18.16 3.78
N VAL A 520 7.37 17.99 3.41
CA VAL A 520 8.37 19.05 3.33
C VAL A 520 8.63 19.39 1.86
N HIS A 521 8.24 20.60 1.45
CA HIS A 521 8.49 21.09 0.10
C HIS A 521 9.99 21.25 -0.15
N SER A 522 10.43 21.17 -1.41
CA SER A 522 11.84 21.37 -1.81
C SER A 522 12.47 22.65 -1.24
N THR A 523 11.70 23.73 -1.17
CA THR A 523 12.11 25.05 -0.61
C THR A 523 12.00 25.17 0.91
N GLY A 524 11.54 24.13 1.60
CA GLY A 524 11.59 24.03 3.06
C GLY A 524 10.37 24.51 3.85
N TYR A 525 9.23 24.76 3.19
CA TYR A 525 7.98 24.90 3.93
C TYR A 525 7.41 23.52 4.28
N VAL A 526 6.72 23.41 5.41
CA VAL A 526 6.21 22.16 5.97
C VAL A 526 4.70 22.21 6.06
N ARG A 527 4.06 21.18 5.52
CA ARG A 527 2.62 20.92 5.63
C ARG A 527 2.40 19.65 6.47
N VAL A 528 1.46 19.69 7.40
CA VAL A 528 1.05 18.51 8.17
C VAL A 528 -0.32 18.05 7.73
N TYR A 529 -0.53 16.74 7.78
CA TYR A 529 -1.78 16.02 7.63
C TYR A 529 -2.01 15.29 8.95
N GLU A 530 -3.04 15.70 9.68
CA GLU A 530 -3.30 15.19 11.02
C GLU A 530 -3.63 13.70 11.00
N SER A 531 -2.90 12.89 11.78
CA SER A 531 -3.25 11.49 12.04
C SER A 531 -4.49 11.41 12.92
N MET A 532 -5.35 10.42 12.71
CA MET A 532 -6.47 10.14 13.63
C MET A 532 -6.01 9.34 14.87
N GLY A 533 -4.73 9.43 15.24
CA GLY A 533 -4.18 8.85 16.47
C GLY A 533 -4.16 7.32 16.46
N GLY A 534 -3.82 6.71 15.32
CA GLY A 534 -3.83 5.26 15.14
C GLY A 534 -5.19 4.65 14.82
N GLU A 535 -6.29 5.40 14.97
CA GLU A 535 -7.62 5.00 14.53
C GLU A 535 -7.80 5.29 13.03
N PHE A 536 -7.21 4.44 12.18
CA PHE A 536 -7.48 4.49 10.74
C PHE A 536 -8.92 3.98 10.49
N ASN A 537 -9.78 4.85 9.96
CA ASN A 537 -11.09 4.46 9.42
C ASN A 537 -10.89 3.29 8.41
N PRO A 538 -11.90 2.48 8.05
CA PRO A 538 -11.82 1.62 6.87
C PRO A 538 -11.74 2.37 5.54
N ASP A 539 -12.27 3.60 5.44
CA ASP A 539 -12.34 4.37 4.17
C ASP A 539 -11.34 5.55 4.07
N PRO A 540 -10.52 5.66 3.00
CA PRO A 540 -9.60 6.78 2.79
C PRO A 540 -10.32 8.07 2.35
N PRO A 541 -9.70 9.26 2.53
CA PRO A 541 -8.40 9.49 3.17
C PRO A 541 -8.50 9.45 4.70
N TYR A 542 -7.51 8.81 5.33
CA TYR A 542 -7.44 8.60 6.78
C TYR A 542 -6.80 9.75 7.57
N TRP A 543 -6.48 10.83 6.87
CA TRP A 543 -5.87 12.02 7.44
C TRP A 543 -6.92 13.11 7.63
N GLY A 544 -6.81 13.81 8.76
CA GLY A 544 -7.55 15.02 9.05
C GLY A 544 -7.18 16.19 8.12
N PRO A 545 -7.75 17.37 8.37
CA PRO A 545 -7.45 18.57 7.58
C PRO A 545 -5.95 18.87 7.58
N ASN A 546 -5.44 19.30 6.42
CA ASN A 546 -4.03 19.65 6.27
C ASN A 546 -3.81 21.16 6.27
N ARG A 547 -2.62 21.58 6.73
CA ARG A 547 -2.23 22.99 6.78
C ARG A 547 -0.72 23.17 6.71
N ILE A 548 -0.28 24.30 6.16
CA ILE A 548 1.13 24.73 6.24
C ILE A 548 1.36 25.19 7.68
N ILE A 549 2.26 24.52 8.39
CA ILE A 549 2.58 24.81 9.79
C ILE A 549 3.86 25.63 9.92
N PHE A 550 4.72 25.60 8.91
CA PHE A 550 6.00 26.30 8.90
C PHE A 550 6.36 26.75 7.49
N ASP A 551 6.66 28.03 7.32
CA ASP A 551 7.08 28.61 6.04
C ASP A 551 8.05 29.77 6.26
N GLN A 552 9.32 29.55 5.91
CA GLN A 552 10.37 30.57 5.92
C GLN A 552 10.75 31.05 4.52
N THR A 553 10.03 30.63 3.47
CA THR A 553 10.46 30.85 2.08
C THR A 553 10.57 32.32 1.67
N SER A 554 9.86 33.21 2.37
CA SER A 554 9.98 34.67 2.20
C SER A 554 11.27 35.27 2.76
N SER A 555 11.90 34.60 3.73
CA SER A 555 13.14 35.04 4.39
C SER A 555 14.36 34.25 3.90
N ARG A 556 14.25 32.92 3.90
CA ARG A 556 15.28 31.96 3.48
C ARG A 556 14.62 30.66 3.01
N GLN A 557 14.93 30.25 1.77
CA GLN A 557 14.63 28.90 1.32
C GLN A 557 15.65 27.92 1.92
N MET A 558 15.17 26.77 2.38
CA MET A 558 15.98 25.72 3.00
C MET A 558 15.74 24.42 2.24
N ASP A 559 16.80 23.68 1.92
CA ASP A 559 16.68 22.39 1.24
C ASP A 559 15.98 21.41 2.17
N ARG A 560 15.01 20.65 1.66
CA ARG A 560 14.26 19.67 2.46
C ARG A 560 15.15 18.62 3.15
N ARG A 561 16.33 18.31 2.60
CA ARG A 561 17.29 17.35 3.20
C ARG A 561 17.97 17.88 4.46
N ASP A 562 17.92 19.19 4.66
CA ASP A 562 18.51 19.86 5.82
C ASP A 562 17.48 20.14 6.91
N ILE A 563 16.21 19.77 6.68
CA ILE A 563 15.11 19.88 7.64
C ILE A 563 14.82 18.50 8.22
N HIS A 564 14.84 18.41 9.54
CA HIS A 564 14.58 17.21 10.31
C HIS A 564 13.40 17.44 11.24
N LEU A 565 12.68 16.37 11.54
CA LEU A 565 11.56 16.34 12.47
C LEU A 565 11.94 15.36 13.57
N ALA A 566 11.99 15.82 14.81
CA ALA A 566 12.26 14.98 15.96
C ALA A 566 11.88 15.74 17.24
N ASP A 567 11.57 15.02 18.31
CA ASP A 567 11.36 15.60 19.63
C ASP A 567 12.70 16.09 20.21
N TRP A 568 12.91 17.41 20.25
CA TRP A 568 14.15 17.99 20.75
C TRP A 568 14.14 18.11 22.27
N ASP A 569 13.02 18.51 22.88
CA ASP A 569 12.98 18.84 24.31
C ASP A 569 12.37 17.76 25.22
N GLY A 570 11.89 16.67 24.63
CA GLY A 570 11.37 15.48 25.30
C GLY A 570 9.92 15.65 25.77
N ASP A 571 9.15 16.55 25.14
CA ASP A 571 7.76 16.79 25.50
C ASP A 571 6.76 15.87 24.77
N GLY A 572 7.24 15.01 23.88
CA GLY A 572 6.48 14.07 23.06
C GLY A 572 5.99 14.66 21.74
N ALA A 573 6.17 15.97 21.50
CA ALA A 573 5.83 16.62 20.24
C ALA A 573 7.08 16.86 19.39
N CYS A 574 6.99 16.55 18.10
CA CYS A 574 8.10 16.79 17.20
C CYS A 574 8.34 18.29 16.94
N ASP A 575 9.63 18.64 16.87
CA ASP A 575 10.14 19.96 16.53
C ASP A 575 10.67 20.04 15.10
N ILE A 576 10.85 21.26 14.60
CA ILE A 576 11.52 21.50 13.31
C ILE A 576 12.97 21.89 13.56
N ILE A 577 13.88 21.09 13.03
CA ILE A 577 15.32 21.26 13.16
C ILE A 577 15.91 21.52 11.78
N TYR A 578 16.66 22.61 11.61
CA TYR A 578 17.47 22.86 10.42
C TYR A 578 18.94 22.61 10.73
N THR A 579 19.64 21.94 9.82
CA THR A 579 21.09 21.72 9.92
C THR A 579 21.82 22.35 8.75
N ASP A 580 22.78 23.22 9.02
CA ASP A 580 23.64 23.78 7.99
C ASP A 580 24.47 22.66 7.31
N PRO A 581 24.37 22.47 5.98
CA PRO A 581 24.98 21.33 5.30
C PRO A 581 26.51 21.40 5.20
N ASP A 582 27.13 22.55 5.49
CA ASP A 582 28.57 22.73 5.43
C ASP A 582 29.25 22.55 6.80
N THR A 583 28.54 22.86 7.89
CA THR A 583 29.09 22.89 9.24
C THR A 583 28.43 21.90 10.21
N GLY A 584 27.21 21.46 9.92
CA GLY A 584 26.34 20.73 10.85
C GLY A 584 25.78 21.61 11.97
N HIS A 585 25.85 22.93 11.85
CA HIS A 585 25.26 23.85 12.82
C HIS A 585 23.74 23.70 12.86
N VAL A 586 23.17 23.63 14.06
CA VAL A 586 21.74 23.42 14.29
C VAL A 586 21.02 24.75 14.50
N GLU A 587 19.87 24.91 13.86
CA GLU A 587 18.84 25.90 14.21
C GLU A 587 17.55 25.14 14.56
N LEU A 588 16.79 25.65 15.52
CA LEU A 588 15.62 24.94 16.06
C LEU A 588 14.40 25.86 16.12
N TRP A 589 13.25 25.30 15.77
CA TRP A 589 11.94 25.86 16.03
C TRP A 589 11.19 24.89 16.94
N LEU A 590 11.17 25.20 18.24
CA LEU A 590 10.46 24.41 19.23
C LEU A 590 8.95 24.55 19.02
N ASN A 591 8.27 23.42 18.92
CA ASN A 591 6.83 23.26 18.77
C ASN A 591 6.15 23.53 20.11
N GLN A 592 5.30 24.54 20.17
CA GLN A 592 4.60 24.90 21.41
C GLN A 592 3.16 24.40 21.45
N ILE A 593 2.80 23.40 20.64
CA ILE A 593 1.40 22.94 20.50
C ILE A 593 0.81 22.46 21.83
N LEU A 594 1.57 21.71 22.65
CA LEU A 594 1.10 21.21 23.93
C LEU A 594 0.83 22.30 24.97
N THR A 595 1.53 23.43 24.86
CA THR A 595 1.37 24.56 25.79
C THR A 595 0.39 25.62 25.29
N THR A 596 0.23 25.77 23.98
CA THR A 596 -0.58 26.85 23.37
C THR A 596 -1.87 26.38 22.71
N GLY A 597 -1.99 25.07 22.43
CA GLY A 597 -3.14 24.46 21.74
C GLY A 597 -3.15 24.65 20.22
N ASP A 598 -2.12 25.27 19.62
CA ASP A 598 -1.95 25.42 18.17
C ASP A 598 -0.46 25.49 17.79
N PHE A 599 -0.13 25.35 16.50
CA PHE A 599 1.26 25.44 16.05
C PHE A 599 1.83 26.84 16.25
N ASN A 600 2.74 26.98 17.22
CA ASN A 600 3.51 28.17 17.47
C ASN A 600 4.98 27.77 17.70
N TRP A 601 5.90 28.58 17.18
CA TRP A 601 7.31 28.22 17.08
C TRP A 601 8.21 29.13 17.91
N LYS A 602 8.95 28.56 18.85
CA LYS A 602 10.01 29.28 19.56
C LYS A 602 11.36 29.03 18.89
N TYR A 603 11.81 30.01 18.12
CA TYR A 603 13.08 29.94 17.40
C TYR A 603 14.29 30.04 18.34
N ASN A 604 15.26 29.16 18.14
CA ASN A 604 16.59 29.21 18.73
C ASN A 604 17.65 29.04 17.62
N SER A 605 18.45 30.08 17.41
CA SER A 605 19.46 30.09 16.35
C SER A 605 20.71 29.30 16.66
N ASN A 606 20.90 28.77 17.88
CA ASN A 606 22.03 27.92 18.25
C ASN A 606 21.70 27.11 19.52
N PRO A 607 20.80 26.12 19.44
CA PRO A 607 20.37 25.31 20.58
C PRO A 607 21.43 24.32 21.04
N ALA A 608 22.42 23.99 20.20
CA ALA A 608 23.45 23.00 20.48
C ALA A 608 24.87 23.55 20.21
N PRO A 609 25.40 24.45 21.06
CA PRO A 609 26.71 25.06 20.85
C PRO A 609 27.84 24.02 20.82
N GLY A 610 28.57 23.95 19.70
CA GLY A 610 29.73 23.06 19.53
C GLY A 610 29.42 21.68 18.95
N VAL A 611 28.15 21.38 18.66
CA VAL A 611 27.76 20.25 17.82
C VAL A 611 28.14 20.55 16.37
N THR A 612 28.77 19.58 15.71
CA THR A 612 29.25 19.69 14.32
C THR A 612 29.20 18.33 13.63
N CYS A 613 29.14 18.31 12.30
CA CYS A 613 29.36 17.12 11.50
C CYS A 613 30.36 17.43 10.39
N ASP A 614 31.37 16.58 10.24
CA ASP A 614 32.41 16.71 9.22
C ASP A 614 32.04 16.00 7.90
N GLN A 615 30.89 15.33 7.87
CA GLN A 615 30.36 14.66 6.70
C GLN A 615 29.45 15.60 5.91
N LYS A 616 29.47 15.47 4.60
CA LYS A 616 28.59 16.22 3.69
C LYS A 616 27.57 15.28 3.06
N ARG A 617 26.36 15.79 2.82
CA ARG A 617 25.37 15.11 2.00
C ARG A 617 25.88 14.96 0.57
N GLY A 618 25.52 13.85 -0.07
CA GLY A 618 25.73 13.71 -1.50
C GLY A 618 24.56 14.27 -2.28
N ILE A 619 24.45 13.84 -3.53
CA ILE A 619 23.46 14.40 -4.44
C ILE A 619 22.09 13.73 -4.26
N GLY A 620 22.02 12.41 -4.07
CA GLY A 620 20.75 11.71 -3.84
C GLY A 620 19.94 12.23 -2.64
N ILE A 621 18.60 12.14 -2.70
CA ILE A 621 17.71 12.68 -1.65
C ILE A 621 17.88 12.00 -0.29
N PHE A 622 18.33 10.74 -0.28
CA PHE A 622 18.54 9.95 0.93
C PHE A 622 20.00 9.91 1.36
N ASP A 623 20.93 10.49 0.60
CA ASP A 623 22.36 10.49 0.92
C ASP A 623 22.71 11.60 1.94
N ILE A 624 22.06 11.54 3.11
CA ILE A 624 22.14 12.52 4.18
C ILE A 624 23.08 12.03 5.31
N PRO A 625 23.97 12.88 5.84
CA PRO A 625 24.87 12.49 6.92
C PRO A 625 24.27 12.72 8.31
N ILE A 626 23.40 13.72 8.46
CA ILE A 626 22.90 14.13 9.76
C ILE A 626 21.54 13.46 9.97
N HIS A 627 21.40 12.77 11.09
CA HIS A 627 20.15 12.16 11.54
C HIS A 627 19.87 12.57 12.99
N PHE A 628 18.59 12.58 13.33
CA PHE A 628 18.10 12.79 14.68
C PHE A 628 17.28 11.58 15.08
N ALA A 629 17.66 10.93 16.17
CA ALA A 629 16.98 9.75 16.70
C ALA A 629 17.36 9.57 18.17
N ASP A 630 16.44 9.09 19.01
CA ASP A 630 16.74 8.80 20.41
C ASP A 630 17.46 7.44 20.53
N VAL A 631 18.78 7.43 20.38
CA VAL A 631 19.57 6.19 20.57
C VAL A 631 19.92 5.96 22.04
N SER A 632 19.65 6.95 22.89
CA SER A 632 19.90 6.94 24.33
C SER A 632 18.76 6.31 25.14
N GLY A 633 17.51 6.47 24.66
CA GLY A 633 16.28 6.08 25.32
C GLY A 633 15.78 7.08 26.36
N ASN A 634 16.13 8.36 26.24
CA ASN A 634 15.72 9.41 27.18
C ASN A 634 14.55 10.28 26.70
N GLY A 635 13.94 9.93 25.56
CA GLY A 635 12.87 10.66 24.92
C GLY A 635 13.32 11.87 24.09
N LYS A 636 14.62 12.15 23.98
CA LYS A 636 15.15 13.28 23.20
C LYS A 636 15.94 12.81 22.00
N ALA A 637 15.87 13.58 20.92
CA ALA A 637 16.64 13.30 19.74
C ALA A 637 18.15 13.54 19.93
N ASP A 638 18.95 12.50 19.73
CA ASP A 638 20.40 12.59 19.67
C ASP A 638 20.88 13.08 18.29
N TYR A 639 22.02 13.77 18.25
CA TYR A 639 22.61 14.24 16.99
C TYR A 639 23.56 13.18 16.43
N LEU A 640 23.21 12.59 15.29
CA LEU A 640 23.98 11.54 14.64
C LEU A 640 24.60 12.07 13.33
N CYS A 641 25.91 11.84 13.17
CA CYS A 641 26.71 12.17 11.99
C CYS A 641 27.24 10.87 11.38
N MET A 642 26.61 10.44 10.29
CA MET A 642 26.85 9.18 9.58
C MET A 642 27.83 9.37 8.42
N GLU A 643 28.87 8.53 8.40
CA GLU A 643 29.82 8.41 7.31
C GLU A 643 29.19 7.60 6.15
N LYS A 644 29.77 7.67 4.95
CA LYS A 644 29.21 7.07 3.73
C LYS A 644 28.93 5.56 3.81
N ASP A 645 29.59 4.85 4.72
CA ASP A 645 29.52 3.39 4.90
C ASP A 645 28.66 2.95 6.10
N GLY A 646 27.91 3.89 6.69
CA GLY A 646 27.00 3.64 7.81
C GLY A 646 27.66 3.75 9.19
N ARG A 647 28.98 3.96 9.29
CA ARG A 647 29.61 4.28 10.58
C ARG A 647 29.00 5.58 11.12
N THR A 648 28.51 5.55 12.35
CA THR A 648 27.83 6.69 12.96
C THR A 648 28.59 7.17 14.19
N LYS A 649 28.90 8.47 14.23
CA LYS A 649 29.44 9.23 15.37
C LYS A 649 28.48 10.37 15.70
N GLY A 650 28.67 11.13 16.78
CA GLY A 650 27.79 12.26 17.04
C GLY A 650 27.79 12.71 18.49
N TYR A 651 26.63 13.11 18.99
CA TYR A 651 26.45 13.67 20.33
C TYR A 651 25.14 13.17 20.94
N LEU A 652 25.22 12.67 22.19
CA LEU A 652 24.04 12.40 23.00
C LEU A 652 23.42 13.71 23.49
N HIS A 653 22.10 13.83 23.46
CA HIS A 653 21.36 14.95 24.00
C HIS A 653 20.92 14.66 25.43
N GLU A 654 21.62 15.24 26.41
CA GLU A 654 21.42 14.94 27.82
C GLU A 654 20.15 15.62 28.38
N ASP A 655 19.66 15.11 29.50
CA ASP A 655 18.46 15.63 30.17
C ASP A 655 18.60 17.11 30.57
N ASP A 656 19.82 17.54 30.90
CA ASP A 656 20.15 18.92 31.25
C ASP A 656 20.29 19.85 30.03
N GLY A 657 20.08 19.33 28.82
CA GLY A 657 20.20 20.05 27.54
C GLY A 657 21.64 20.19 27.04
N SER A 658 22.62 19.57 27.71
CA SER A 658 23.99 19.51 27.21
C SER A 658 24.17 18.40 26.18
N PHE A 659 25.28 18.46 25.43
CA PHE A 659 25.59 17.49 24.39
C PHE A 659 26.90 16.75 24.69
N THR A 660 26.84 15.44 24.84
CA THR A 660 28.02 14.59 25.09
C THR A 660 28.50 13.97 23.79
N LYS A 661 29.72 14.33 23.37
CA LYS A 661 30.30 13.78 22.13
C LYS A 661 30.60 12.28 22.25
N ILE A 662 30.14 11.51 21.27
CA ILE A 662 30.42 10.08 21.08
C ILE A 662 31.17 9.86 19.76
N ASP A 663 32.38 9.34 19.86
CA ASP A 663 33.25 9.11 18.68
C ASP A 663 32.74 7.98 17.76
N GLN A 664 31.92 7.08 18.29
CA GLN A 664 31.30 5.98 17.54
C GLN A 664 30.06 5.44 18.28
N PHE A 665 28.87 5.80 17.81
CA PHE A 665 27.62 5.14 18.22
C PHE A 665 27.51 3.75 17.61
N LYS A 666 27.81 3.64 16.31
CA LYS A 666 27.66 2.42 15.51
C LYS A 666 28.86 2.26 14.57
N TYR A 667 29.44 1.06 14.57
CA TYR A 667 30.47 0.69 13.59
C TYR A 667 29.87 0.46 12.19
N SER A 668 30.67 0.66 11.14
CA SER A 668 30.28 0.45 9.75
C SER A 668 29.92 -1.00 9.44
N GLU A 669 28.81 -1.18 8.73
CA GLU A 669 28.43 -2.46 8.10
C GLU A 669 28.89 -2.54 6.63
N LYS A 670 29.65 -1.53 6.16
CA LYS A 670 30.09 -1.36 4.77
C LYS A 670 28.92 -1.31 3.79
N LYS A 671 27.85 -0.65 4.21
CA LYS A 671 26.63 -0.48 3.44
C LYS A 671 26.38 1.02 3.23
N ASP A 672 25.75 1.36 2.11
CA ASP A 672 25.48 2.74 1.72
C ASP A 672 24.61 3.45 2.76
N ARG A 673 25.04 4.63 3.23
CA ARG A 673 24.26 5.45 4.19
C ARG A 673 22.88 5.83 3.67
N ALA A 674 22.68 5.94 2.36
CA ALA A 674 21.37 6.27 1.79
C ALA A 674 20.29 5.22 2.12
N ASN A 675 20.71 4.00 2.42
CA ASN A 675 19.85 2.88 2.76
C ASN A 675 19.67 2.68 4.27
N HIS A 676 20.36 3.47 5.10
CA HIS A 676 20.24 3.38 6.55
C HIS A 676 19.11 4.26 7.12
N LYS A 677 18.45 3.77 8.16
CA LYS A 677 17.40 4.46 8.92
C LYS A 677 17.57 4.18 10.41
N PHE A 678 16.99 5.05 11.23
CA PHE A 678 16.84 4.85 12.67
C PHE A 678 15.36 4.84 13.01
N ALA A 679 14.90 3.81 13.73
CA ALA A 679 13.52 3.66 14.18
C ALA A 679 13.47 2.62 15.30
N ASP A 680 12.59 2.76 16.28
CA ASP A 680 12.44 1.80 17.38
C ASP A 680 11.64 0.59 16.88
N VAL A 681 12.28 -0.57 16.64
CA VAL A 681 11.61 -1.74 16.04
C VAL A 681 10.96 -2.60 17.11
N ASN A 682 11.52 -2.63 18.31
CA ASN A 682 11.08 -3.51 19.37
C ASN A 682 10.19 -2.82 20.42
N GLY A 683 10.10 -1.50 20.44
CA GLY A 683 9.30 -0.72 21.39
C GLY A 683 10.01 -0.43 22.72
N ASP A 684 11.34 -0.51 22.76
CA ASP A 684 12.12 -0.36 24.00
C ASP A 684 12.50 1.10 24.34
N GLY A 685 12.02 2.05 23.54
CA GLY A 685 12.26 3.48 23.63
C GLY A 685 13.57 3.92 22.97
N ARG A 686 14.39 3.00 22.42
CA ARG A 686 15.63 3.35 21.72
C ARG A 686 15.48 3.10 20.23
N ALA A 687 15.96 4.06 19.45
CA ALA A 687 16.06 3.88 18.01
C ALA A 687 17.07 2.78 17.65
N ASP A 688 16.61 1.82 16.85
CA ASP A 688 17.41 0.76 16.27
C ASP A 688 18.04 1.18 14.95
N PHE A 689 19.03 0.41 14.48
CA PHE A 689 19.71 0.69 13.23
C PHE A 689 19.21 -0.24 12.13
N LEU A 690 18.70 0.34 11.05
CA LEU A 690 18.07 -0.38 9.95
C LEU A 690 18.92 -0.22 8.68
N TRP A 691 18.94 -1.24 7.83
CA TRP A 691 19.40 -1.15 6.45
C TRP A 691 18.34 -1.70 5.50
N VAL A 692 17.79 -0.83 4.66
CA VAL A 692 16.72 -1.16 3.72
C VAL A 692 17.32 -1.60 2.40
N ASN A 693 16.98 -2.80 1.93
CA ASN A 693 17.42 -3.26 0.63
C ASN A 693 16.80 -2.39 -0.48
N LYS A 694 17.65 -1.83 -1.35
CA LYS A 694 17.24 -0.89 -2.40
C LYS A 694 16.22 -1.49 -3.37
N PHE A 695 16.38 -2.76 -3.76
CA PHE A 695 15.56 -3.41 -4.79
C PHE A 695 14.18 -3.84 -4.30
N ASN A 696 14.12 -4.36 -3.08
CA ASN A 696 12.95 -5.09 -2.62
C ASN A 696 12.41 -4.64 -1.26
N GLY A 697 13.05 -3.67 -0.61
CA GLY A 697 12.62 -3.10 0.66
C GLY A 697 12.81 -4.00 1.88
N ASP A 698 13.32 -5.23 1.70
CA ASP A 698 13.65 -6.10 2.83
C ASP A 698 14.64 -5.38 3.74
N THR A 699 14.35 -5.32 5.04
CA THR A 699 15.15 -4.48 5.95
C THR A 699 15.88 -5.34 6.97
N ASP A 700 17.20 -5.29 6.92
CA ASP A 700 18.09 -5.81 7.95
C ASP A 700 18.05 -4.91 9.19
N VAL A 701 17.93 -5.48 10.38
CA VAL A 701 17.80 -4.74 11.65
C VAL A 701 18.91 -5.11 12.63
N TRP A 702 19.44 -4.10 13.33
CA TRP A 702 20.30 -4.24 14.50
C TRP A 702 19.65 -3.54 15.69
N ILE A 703 19.25 -4.33 16.69
CA ILE A 703 18.61 -3.83 17.91
C ILE A 703 19.63 -3.13 18.81
N ASN A 704 19.30 -1.95 19.31
CA ASN A 704 20.13 -1.17 20.23
C ASN A 704 19.97 -1.70 21.67
N ASP A 705 20.88 -2.56 22.12
CA ASP A 705 20.83 -3.13 23.48
C ASP A 705 21.29 -2.13 24.58
N GLY A 706 21.37 -0.83 24.24
CA GLY A 706 21.79 0.24 25.13
C GLY A 706 23.31 0.45 25.20
N PRO A 707 23.79 1.28 26.15
CA PRO A 707 25.18 1.78 26.22
C PRO A 707 26.16 0.73 26.76
N ILE A 708 26.20 -0.44 26.12
CA ILE A 708 27.11 -1.55 26.40
C ILE A 708 28.20 -1.54 25.32
N PRO A 709 29.42 -1.07 25.61
CA PRO A 709 30.43 -0.88 24.57
C PRO A 709 30.82 -2.20 23.88
N ARG A 710 30.71 -2.24 22.55
CA ARG A 710 31.03 -3.43 21.76
C ARG A 710 31.64 -3.05 20.40
N SER A 711 32.73 -3.74 20.01
CA SER A 711 33.43 -3.50 18.73
C SER A 711 33.83 -2.03 18.50
N GLY A 712 34.22 -1.33 19.58
CA GLY A 712 34.59 0.09 19.56
C GLY A 712 33.41 1.07 19.52
N SER A 713 32.17 0.56 19.48
CA SER A 713 30.96 1.36 19.56
C SER A 713 30.59 1.61 21.03
N ALA A 714 29.98 2.76 21.32
CA ALA A 714 29.49 3.10 22.65
C ALA A 714 28.28 2.25 23.07
N SER A 715 27.45 1.83 22.11
CA SER A 715 26.28 0.96 22.32
C SER A 715 26.48 -0.43 21.74
N SER A 716 25.72 -1.41 22.24
CA SER A 716 25.64 -2.75 21.66
C SER A 716 24.53 -2.79 20.62
N TRP A 717 24.80 -3.49 19.52
CA TRP A 717 23.90 -3.58 18.37
C TRP A 717 23.72 -5.04 17.97
N GLY A 718 22.62 -5.64 18.38
CA GLY A 718 22.29 -7.04 18.12
C GLY A 718 21.70 -7.24 16.72
N TYR A 719 22.45 -7.83 15.79
CA TYR A 719 21.95 -8.13 14.45
C TYR A 719 20.85 -9.20 14.48
N ARG A 720 19.68 -8.90 13.91
CA ARG A 720 18.51 -9.78 13.85
C ARG A 720 18.17 -10.28 12.45
N GLY A 721 18.95 -9.89 11.44
CA GLY A 721 18.62 -10.22 10.06
C GLY A 721 17.45 -9.39 9.54
N LYS A 722 16.74 -9.93 8.56
CA LYS A 722 15.61 -9.25 7.93
C LYS A 722 14.38 -9.37 8.82
N LEU A 723 13.81 -8.24 9.25
CA LEU A 723 12.59 -8.21 10.06
C LEU A 723 11.40 -7.57 9.34
N TYR A 724 11.64 -6.73 8.33
CA TYR A 724 10.57 -6.18 7.50
C TYR A 724 10.58 -6.84 6.12
N GLN A 725 9.42 -7.38 5.72
CA GLN A 725 9.20 -7.93 4.39
C GLN A 725 8.85 -6.78 3.45
N GLY A 726 9.84 -6.30 2.70
CA GLY A 726 9.64 -5.16 1.83
C GLY A 726 8.62 -5.46 0.72
N PRO A 727 7.63 -4.59 0.50
CA PRO A 727 6.62 -4.72 -0.56
C PRO A 727 7.06 -4.06 -1.88
N GLY A 728 8.17 -3.31 -1.87
CA GLY A 728 8.59 -2.44 -2.98
C GLY A 728 10.05 -1.99 -2.87
N GLN A 729 10.48 -1.04 -3.69
CA GLN A 729 11.86 -0.51 -3.64
C GLN A 729 12.14 0.19 -2.31
N GLY A 730 13.37 0.06 -1.81
CA GLY A 730 13.78 0.61 -0.52
C GLY A 730 13.70 2.13 -0.42
N SER A 731 13.81 2.83 -1.55
CA SER A 731 13.64 4.29 -1.65
C SER A 731 12.21 4.77 -1.44
N CYS A 732 11.23 3.86 -1.44
CA CYS A 732 9.83 4.12 -1.16
C CYS A 732 9.43 3.70 0.27
N MET A 733 10.37 3.20 1.07
CA MET A 733 10.09 2.67 2.41
C MET A 733 10.28 3.75 3.49
N ALA A 734 9.30 3.86 4.38
CA ALA A 734 9.40 4.61 5.63
C ALA A 734 9.02 3.71 6.82
N PHE A 735 9.41 4.14 8.03
CA PHE A 735 9.23 3.38 9.28
C PHE A 735 8.58 4.26 10.37
N PRO A 736 7.35 4.75 10.15
CA PRO A 736 6.62 5.54 11.15
C PRO A 736 6.06 4.67 12.27
N ASP A 737 5.66 5.27 13.40
CA ASP A 737 4.75 4.65 14.37
C ASP A 737 3.35 5.26 14.18
N LEU A 738 2.57 4.68 13.27
CA LEU A 738 1.29 5.28 12.87
C LEU A 738 0.15 4.99 13.84
N ASP A 739 0.23 3.88 14.59
CA ASP A 739 -0.78 3.48 15.56
C ASP A 739 -0.47 3.94 17.00
N GLY A 740 0.74 4.44 17.25
CA GLY A 740 1.17 4.94 18.55
C GLY A 740 1.44 3.80 19.54
N ASN A 741 1.90 2.66 19.04
CA ASN A 741 2.24 1.53 19.90
C ASN A 741 3.70 1.59 20.41
N GLY A 742 4.47 2.61 20.00
CA GLY A 742 5.88 2.82 20.32
C GLY A 742 6.82 2.04 19.41
N ARG A 743 6.32 1.34 18.39
CA ARG A 743 7.09 0.47 17.51
C ARG A 743 6.96 0.94 16.07
N ALA A 744 8.06 0.89 15.37
CA ALA A 744 8.14 1.27 13.98
C ALA A 744 7.32 0.30 13.12
N ASP A 745 6.30 0.81 12.48
CA ASP A 745 5.63 0.18 11.36
C ASP A 745 6.54 0.21 10.12
N PHE A 746 5.98 -0.20 8.98
CA PHE A 746 6.59 0.18 7.72
C PHE A 746 5.55 0.57 6.68
N SER A 747 5.87 1.61 5.93
CA SER A 747 5.00 2.17 4.90
C SER A 747 5.72 2.21 3.56
N LEU A 748 5.05 1.74 2.50
CA LEU A 748 5.44 1.96 1.11
C LEU A 748 4.74 3.22 0.61
N ILE A 749 5.52 4.25 0.29
CA ILE A 749 5.05 5.54 -0.20
C ILE A 749 5.27 5.59 -1.70
N ASP A 750 4.19 5.71 -2.46
CA ASP A 750 4.24 6.06 -3.87
C ASP A 750 4.28 7.58 -3.99
N SER A 751 5.43 8.14 -4.38
CA SER A 751 5.62 9.60 -4.53
C SER A 751 4.84 10.18 -5.71
N LEU A 752 4.46 9.34 -6.69
CA LEU A 752 3.72 9.76 -7.86
C LEU A 752 2.29 10.11 -7.46
N ASP A 753 1.50 9.10 -7.14
CA ASP A 753 0.10 9.32 -6.76
C ASP A 753 -0.02 9.86 -5.32
N ASN A 754 1.12 9.99 -4.62
CA ASN A 754 1.22 10.41 -3.24
C ASN A 754 0.27 9.59 -2.35
N THR A 755 0.40 8.27 -2.50
CA THR A 755 -0.33 7.25 -1.74
C THR A 755 0.63 6.48 -0.86
N ALA A 756 0.12 5.85 0.19
CA ALA A 756 0.93 5.06 1.10
C ALA A 756 0.16 3.83 1.57
N THR A 757 0.85 2.71 1.62
CA THR A 757 0.35 1.47 2.20
C THR A 757 1.24 1.09 3.37
N THR A 758 0.64 0.86 4.53
CA THR A 758 1.33 0.54 5.78
C THR A 758 1.06 -0.89 6.21
N TRP A 759 2.04 -1.47 6.88
CA TRP A 759 1.94 -2.70 7.63
C TRP A 759 2.35 -2.40 9.07
N PHE A 760 1.40 -2.56 9.98
CA PHE A 760 1.57 -2.25 11.39
C PHE A 760 2.45 -3.29 12.07
N ASN A 761 3.39 -2.83 12.89
CA ASN A 761 4.28 -3.66 13.67
C ASN A 761 3.60 -4.03 15.00
N ASP A 762 2.72 -5.00 14.92
CA ASP A 762 1.98 -5.54 16.06
C ASP A 762 2.82 -6.59 16.83
N TYR A 763 2.44 -6.84 18.09
CA TYR A 763 3.09 -7.84 18.95
C TYR A 763 2.94 -9.24 18.33
N PRO A 764 4.00 -10.06 18.21
CA PRO A 764 3.88 -11.43 17.73
C PRO A 764 2.98 -12.25 18.67
N GLY A 765 1.77 -12.57 18.24
CA GLY A 765 0.78 -13.28 19.06
C GLY A 765 -0.50 -12.52 19.37
N GLN A 766 -0.68 -11.28 18.90
CA GLN A 766 -1.97 -10.56 18.98
C GLN A 766 -3.12 -11.24 18.19
N ASN A 767 -2.79 -12.16 17.28
CA ASN A 767 -3.75 -13.06 16.62
C ASN A 767 -3.73 -14.49 17.20
N SER A 768 -3.17 -14.66 18.41
CA SER A 768 -3.30 -15.90 19.16
C SER A 768 -4.19 -15.65 20.35
N ASP A 769 -5.14 -16.54 20.55
CA ASP A 769 -6.19 -16.58 21.56
C ASP A 769 -5.66 -16.66 23.02
N LYS A 770 -4.54 -16.00 23.32
CA LYS A 770 -3.70 -16.15 24.51
C LYS A 770 -3.07 -14.84 25.02
N GLY A 771 -3.37 -13.69 24.40
CA GLY A 771 -2.73 -12.41 24.70
C GLY A 771 -3.05 -11.78 26.06
N GLY A 772 -4.13 -12.21 26.72
CA GLY A 772 -4.60 -11.63 27.99
C GLY A 772 -4.64 -12.59 29.19
N ASP A 773 -4.35 -13.88 29.01
CA ASP A 773 -4.51 -14.82 30.12
C ASP A 773 -3.37 -14.66 31.15
N ASP A 774 -3.75 -14.47 32.42
CA ASP A 774 -2.85 -14.68 33.55
C ASP A 774 -2.15 -16.04 33.39
N ASP A 775 -0.85 -16.12 33.66
CA ASP A 775 -0.12 -17.39 33.66
C ASP A 775 -0.92 -18.41 34.52
N ASP A 776 -1.22 -19.60 33.99
CA ASP A 776 -2.04 -20.71 34.58
C ASP A 776 -1.53 -21.20 35.97
N THR A 777 -0.60 -20.46 36.56
CA THR A 777 0.07 -20.64 37.84
C THR A 777 -0.78 -20.26 39.06
N LEU A 778 -1.96 -19.66 38.89
CA LEU A 778 -2.88 -19.45 40.01
C LEU A 778 -3.49 -20.80 40.42
N THR A 779 -2.91 -21.42 41.46
CA THR A 779 -3.67 -22.36 42.28
C THR A 779 -4.91 -21.63 42.78
N SER A 780 -6.09 -21.94 42.22
CA SER A 780 -7.35 -21.34 42.67
C SER A 780 -7.40 -21.40 44.19
N PRO A 781 -7.61 -20.29 44.91
CA PRO A 781 -7.93 -20.37 46.33
C PRO A 781 -9.15 -21.28 46.50
N ASP A 782 -9.19 -22.05 47.59
CA ASP A 782 -10.34 -22.90 47.91
C ASP A 782 -11.60 -22.01 48.03
N LEU A 783 -12.40 -21.96 46.97
CA LEU A 783 -13.64 -21.19 46.95
C LEU A 783 -14.67 -21.88 47.85
N PRO A 784 -15.47 -21.12 48.61
CA PRO A 784 -16.51 -21.68 49.46
C PRO A 784 -17.61 -22.34 48.61
N THR A 785 -18.08 -23.51 49.02
CA THR A 785 -19.13 -24.25 48.30
C THR A 785 -20.48 -23.51 48.30
N PRO A 786 -21.01 -23.10 47.13
CA PRO A 786 -22.30 -22.41 47.04
C PRO A 786 -23.50 -23.30 47.43
N PRO A 787 -24.63 -22.71 47.83
CA PRO A 787 -25.86 -23.45 48.07
C PRO A 787 -26.36 -24.14 46.79
N GLY A 788 -26.68 -25.44 46.88
CA GLY A 788 -27.24 -26.20 45.76
C GLY A 788 -26.22 -26.89 44.86
N SER A 789 -24.92 -26.87 45.19
CA SER A 789 -23.94 -27.75 44.54
C SER A 789 -24.09 -29.19 45.05
N ASP A 790 -24.40 -30.12 44.16
CA ASP A 790 -24.35 -31.55 44.45
C ASP A 790 -22.87 -31.93 44.63
N GLY A 791 -22.42 -31.99 45.89
CA GLY A 791 -21.00 -32.08 46.21
C GLY A 791 -20.29 -33.28 45.56
N ASN A 792 -19.49 -33.01 44.54
CA ASN A 792 -18.39 -33.88 44.14
C ASN A 792 -17.19 -33.01 43.65
N PRO A 793 -16.10 -32.88 44.43
CA PRO A 793 -14.98 -32.01 44.08
C PRO A 793 -13.91 -32.67 43.18
N ASP A 794 -14.11 -33.91 42.72
CA ASP A 794 -13.10 -34.65 41.95
C ASP A 794 -13.71 -35.19 40.65
N ASP A 795 -13.50 -34.49 39.53
CA ASP A 795 -13.29 -35.15 38.24
C ASP A 795 -12.38 -34.25 37.38
N GLY A 796 -11.09 -34.60 37.38
CA GLY A 796 -10.08 -33.96 36.55
C GLY A 796 -10.36 -34.21 35.06
N TYR A 797 -10.46 -33.13 34.29
CA TYR A 797 -10.60 -33.22 32.85
C TYR A 797 -9.26 -33.59 32.21
N ILE A 798 -9.13 -34.84 31.81
CA ILE A 798 -8.06 -35.35 30.96
C ILE A 798 -8.31 -34.87 29.54
N ILE A 799 -7.33 -34.14 29.00
CA ILE A 799 -7.11 -33.94 27.57
C ILE A 799 -6.78 -35.31 26.97
N ASP A 800 -7.66 -35.88 26.13
CA ASP A 800 -7.34 -36.47 24.81
C ASP A 800 -8.54 -37.24 24.21
N THR A 801 -8.55 -37.30 22.89
CA THR A 801 -9.30 -38.15 21.95
C THR A 801 -10.62 -37.65 21.36
N ILE A 802 -10.49 -37.17 20.11
CA ILE A 802 -11.52 -37.06 19.08
C ILE A 802 -12.20 -38.42 18.84
N PRO A 803 -13.55 -38.49 18.83
CA PRO A 803 -14.26 -39.55 18.13
C PRO A 803 -14.95 -39.02 16.87
N THR A 804 -14.63 -39.68 15.77
CA THR A 804 -15.33 -39.60 14.49
C THR A 804 -16.74 -40.19 14.62
N ALA A 805 -17.77 -39.46 14.18
CA ALA A 805 -19.10 -40.02 13.96
C ALA A 805 -19.78 -39.41 12.72
N THR A 806 -19.78 -40.18 11.65
CA THR A 806 -20.72 -40.12 10.53
C THR A 806 -22.16 -40.40 11.00
N THR A 807 -23.16 -39.56 10.65
CA THR A 807 -24.42 -39.98 9.99
C THR A 807 -25.41 -38.83 9.70
N THR A 808 -25.77 -38.70 8.42
CA THR A 808 -27.09 -38.42 7.81
C THR A 808 -28.02 -37.32 8.38
N ILE A 809 -28.20 -36.26 7.57
CA ILE A 809 -29.25 -35.24 7.69
C ILE A 809 -30.54 -35.74 6.98
N PRO A 810 -31.71 -35.74 7.63
CA PRO A 810 -33.00 -35.73 6.94
C PRO A 810 -33.47 -34.30 6.66
N ALA A 811 -34.04 -34.12 5.47
CA ALA A 811 -34.54 -32.85 4.93
C ALA A 811 -35.57 -32.15 5.82
N ALA A 812 -35.36 -30.84 6.06
CA ALA A 812 -36.38 -29.94 6.58
C ALA A 812 -37.17 -29.33 5.40
N THR A 813 -38.47 -29.55 5.43
CA THR A 813 -39.48 -28.98 4.53
C THR A 813 -39.71 -27.50 4.86
N ALA A 814 -39.62 -26.66 3.82
CA ALA A 814 -39.99 -25.25 3.86
C ALA A 814 -41.51 -25.08 3.90
N THR A 815 -42.02 -24.22 4.79
CA THR A 815 -43.26 -23.44 4.61
C THR A 815 -43.31 -22.28 5.60
N GLU A 816 -43.03 -21.05 5.15
CA GLU A 816 -43.90 -19.84 5.20
C GLU A 816 -43.07 -18.53 5.05
N PRO A 817 -43.67 -17.46 4.49
CA PRO A 817 -42.98 -16.45 3.68
C PRO A 817 -42.40 -15.28 4.49
N PRO A 818 -41.39 -14.55 3.95
CA PRO A 818 -40.82 -13.40 4.64
C PRO A 818 -41.78 -12.21 4.66
N PRO A 819 -41.75 -11.38 5.73
CA PRO A 819 -42.59 -10.19 5.86
C PRO A 819 -42.23 -9.13 4.81
N GLU A 820 -43.26 -8.43 4.33
CA GLU A 820 -43.15 -7.28 3.42
C GLU A 820 -42.17 -6.24 3.96
N VAL A 821 -41.09 -6.00 3.21
CA VAL A 821 -40.15 -4.91 3.45
C VAL A 821 -40.85 -3.60 3.11
N THR A 822 -41.18 -2.82 4.13
CA THR A 822 -41.65 -1.45 3.98
C THR A 822 -40.52 -0.57 3.45
N GLU A 823 -40.78 0.05 2.29
CA GLU A 823 -39.96 1.08 1.64
C GLU A 823 -39.55 2.19 2.63
N ASN A 824 -38.26 2.29 2.90
CA ASN A 824 -37.61 3.55 3.32
C ASN A 824 -36.15 3.52 2.83
N ALA A 825 -35.97 3.68 1.52
CA ALA A 825 -34.67 3.92 0.90
C ALA A 825 -34.73 5.28 0.19
N THR A 826 -33.82 6.19 0.55
CA THR A 826 -33.64 7.46 -0.15
C THR A 826 -32.85 7.21 -1.44
N PRO A 827 -33.36 7.58 -2.62
CA PRO A 827 -32.69 7.25 -3.88
C PRO A 827 -31.56 8.24 -4.19
N ILE A 828 -30.34 7.75 -4.38
CA ILE A 828 -29.34 8.45 -5.21
C ILE A 828 -29.64 8.06 -6.66
N ARG A 829 -30.61 8.77 -7.28
CA ARG A 829 -30.88 8.61 -8.71
C ARG A 829 -29.69 9.14 -9.51
N SER A 830 -29.09 8.30 -10.34
CA SER A 830 -29.04 8.68 -11.76
C SER A 830 -30.42 8.33 -12.32
N SER A 831 -31.12 9.31 -12.89
CA SER A 831 -32.54 9.20 -13.22
C SER A 831 -32.85 8.31 -14.42
N ASN A 832 -31.86 7.63 -15.00
CA ASN A 832 -31.95 6.98 -16.31
C ASN A 832 -31.32 5.57 -16.36
N SER A 833 -30.91 4.95 -15.24
CA SER A 833 -30.31 3.60 -15.25
C SER A 833 -31.33 2.48 -15.04
N TYR A 834 -31.22 1.39 -15.81
CA TYR A 834 -32.08 0.18 -15.73
C TYR A 834 -31.70 -0.77 -14.57
N TRP A 835 -30.66 -0.41 -13.81
CA TRP A 835 -30.13 -1.17 -12.69
C TRP A 835 -30.54 -0.50 -11.37
N TRP A 836 -31.22 -1.26 -10.53
CA TRP A 836 -31.54 -0.87 -9.16
C TRP A 836 -30.44 -1.40 -8.25
N LEU A 837 -29.59 -0.49 -7.79
CA LEU A 837 -28.58 -0.83 -6.82
C LEU A 837 -29.23 -1.03 -5.45
N ASP A 838 -28.95 -2.17 -4.83
CA ASP A 838 -29.38 -2.49 -3.49
C ASP A 838 -28.70 -1.61 -2.44
N ALA A 839 -29.43 -1.27 -1.38
CA ALA A 839 -28.88 -0.53 -0.25
C ALA A 839 -27.73 -1.31 0.43
N SER A 840 -27.77 -2.65 0.40
CA SER A 840 -26.69 -3.49 0.94
C SER A 840 -25.34 -3.27 0.27
N CYS A 841 -25.31 -2.85 -1.00
CA CYS A 841 -24.06 -2.50 -1.68
C CYS A 841 -23.53 -1.11 -1.34
N THR A 842 -24.33 -0.26 -0.70
CA THR A 842 -23.98 1.15 -0.46
C THR A 842 -23.06 1.31 0.74
N TYR A 843 -23.06 0.35 1.67
CA TYR A 843 -22.28 0.36 2.91
C TYR A 843 -21.14 -0.67 2.95
N GLN A 844 -20.94 -1.40 1.85
CA GLN A 844 -19.87 -2.38 1.71
C GLN A 844 -18.84 -1.88 0.70
N TYR A 845 -17.58 -2.17 0.96
CA TYR A 845 -16.46 -1.71 0.14
C TYR A 845 -15.73 -2.87 -0.51
N THR A 846 -15.13 -2.59 -1.66
CA THR A 846 -14.18 -3.48 -2.32
C THR A 846 -12.83 -3.43 -1.58
N PRO A 847 -11.94 -4.43 -1.76
CA PRO A 847 -10.60 -4.39 -1.17
C PRO A 847 -9.74 -3.17 -1.54
N ASN A 848 -10.13 -2.43 -2.59
CA ASN A 848 -9.46 -1.20 -3.03
C ASN A 848 -10.13 0.08 -2.49
N GLY A 849 -11.07 -0.02 -1.54
CA GLY A 849 -11.74 1.12 -0.90
C GLY A 849 -12.81 1.81 -1.76
N GLU A 850 -13.07 1.35 -2.98
CA GLU A 850 -14.24 1.77 -3.76
C GLU A 850 -15.50 1.11 -3.17
N SER A 851 -16.61 1.84 -3.02
CA SER A 851 -17.87 1.21 -2.58
C SER A 851 -18.28 0.13 -3.57
N LYS A 852 -18.75 -1.03 -3.10
CA LYS A 852 -19.24 -2.12 -3.97
C LYS A 852 -20.33 -1.60 -4.91
N ALA A 853 -21.12 -0.63 -4.45
CA ALA A 853 -22.00 0.21 -5.25
C ALA A 853 -21.35 0.84 -6.48
N LYS A 854 -20.25 1.57 -6.28
CA LYS A 854 -19.50 2.26 -7.33
C LYS A 854 -18.77 1.26 -8.23
N PHE A 855 -18.22 0.20 -7.66
CA PHE A 855 -17.59 -0.89 -8.42
C PHE A 855 -18.59 -1.54 -9.39
N PHE A 856 -19.79 -1.86 -8.92
CA PHE A 856 -20.87 -2.34 -9.78
C PHE A 856 -21.26 -1.32 -10.84
N GLU A 857 -21.23 -0.04 -10.49
CA GLU A 857 -21.48 1.04 -11.44
C GLU A 857 -20.49 1.00 -12.61
N THR A 858 -19.22 0.83 -12.29
CA THR A 858 -18.13 0.69 -13.27
C THR A 858 -18.27 -0.61 -14.07
N ALA A 859 -18.49 -1.74 -13.39
CA ALA A 859 -18.61 -3.05 -14.04
C ALA A 859 -19.77 -3.12 -15.05
N TYR A 860 -20.95 -2.54 -14.74
CA TYR A 860 -22.04 -2.54 -15.72
C TYR A 860 -21.75 -1.62 -16.92
N LYS A 861 -21.08 -0.47 -16.70
CA LYS A 861 -20.70 0.45 -17.79
C LYS A 861 -19.73 -0.22 -18.74
N ASP A 862 -18.70 -0.86 -18.18
CA ASP A 862 -17.71 -1.64 -18.90
C ASP A 862 -18.39 -2.78 -19.70
N ALA A 863 -19.29 -3.55 -19.06
CA ALA A 863 -20.06 -4.60 -19.73
C ALA A 863 -20.88 -4.06 -20.91
N THR A 864 -21.49 -2.88 -20.74
CA THR A 864 -22.27 -2.21 -21.78
C THR A 864 -21.39 -1.76 -22.94
N GLU A 865 -20.21 -1.22 -22.66
CA GLU A 865 -19.22 -0.80 -23.66
C GLU A 865 -18.71 -1.99 -24.48
N ILE A 866 -18.31 -3.07 -23.80
CA ILE A 866 -17.89 -4.33 -24.42
C ILE A 866 -19.00 -4.85 -25.35
N ALA A 867 -20.26 -4.86 -24.90
CA ALA A 867 -21.39 -5.28 -25.70
C ALA A 867 -21.69 -4.35 -26.90
N LYS A 868 -21.53 -3.03 -26.74
CA LYS A 868 -21.68 -2.04 -27.83
C LYS A 868 -20.68 -2.29 -28.96
N VAL A 869 -19.44 -2.66 -28.63
CA VAL A 869 -18.44 -3.05 -29.63
C VAL A 869 -18.82 -4.38 -30.28
N ALA A 870 -19.06 -5.42 -29.48
CA ALA A 870 -19.38 -6.77 -29.97
C ALA A 870 -20.63 -6.82 -30.86
N LYS A 871 -21.63 -5.96 -30.62
CA LYS A 871 -22.86 -5.84 -31.43
C LYS A 871 -22.60 -5.48 -32.91
N GLN A 872 -21.44 -4.90 -33.24
CA GLN A 872 -21.07 -4.61 -34.62
C GLN A 872 -20.82 -5.89 -35.45
N TRP A 873 -20.83 -7.07 -34.83
CA TRP A 873 -20.82 -8.36 -35.51
C TRP A 873 -22.16 -8.65 -36.24
N PRO A 874 -22.13 -9.14 -37.50
CA PRO A 874 -20.98 -9.68 -38.24
C PRO A 874 -20.15 -8.66 -39.02
N ASP A 875 -20.60 -7.41 -39.15
CA ASP A 875 -19.97 -6.43 -40.04
C ASP A 875 -18.52 -6.13 -39.62
N LYS A 876 -18.22 -6.28 -38.32
CA LYS A 876 -16.88 -6.34 -37.73
C LYS A 876 -16.69 -7.59 -36.87
N PHE A 877 -15.44 -7.89 -36.52
CA PHE A 877 -15.08 -8.96 -35.56
C PHE A 877 -15.47 -10.39 -35.98
N THR A 878 -15.55 -10.65 -37.29
CA THR A 878 -15.76 -12.00 -37.82
C THR A 878 -14.65 -12.95 -37.35
N GLU A 879 -13.41 -12.48 -37.28
CA GLU A 879 -12.25 -13.25 -36.78
C GLU A 879 -12.43 -13.69 -35.32
N ALA A 880 -12.80 -12.77 -34.41
CA ALA A 880 -13.12 -13.11 -33.03
C ALA A 880 -14.29 -14.11 -32.94
N SER A 881 -15.33 -13.93 -33.77
CA SER A 881 -16.47 -14.87 -33.79
C SER A 881 -16.08 -16.26 -34.30
N ASP A 882 -15.20 -16.35 -35.30
CA ASP A 882 -14.73 -17.62 -35.84
C ASP A 882 -13.90 -18.39 -34.82
N LEU A 883 -13.11 -17.65 -34.04
CA LEU A 883 -12.21 -18.22 -33.04
C LEU A 883 -12.94 -18.67 -31.78
N TYR A 884 -13.87 -17.87 -31.26
CA TYR A 884 -14.50 -18.08 -29.95
C TYR A 884 -15.94 -18.62 -30.01
N VAL A 885 -16.65 -18.46 -31.12
CA VAL A 885 -18.03 -18.96 -31.29
C VAL A 885 -18.12 -20.09 -32.33
N GLY A 886 -17.38 -19.95 -33.44
CA GLY A 886 -17.16 -20.98 -34.46
C GLY A 886 -17.80 -20.63 -35.81
N LYS A 887 -17.09 -20.93 -36.92
CA LYS A 887 -17.50 -20.56 -38.30
C LYS A 887 -18.92 -20.97 -38.71
N ASN A 888 -19.37 -22.16 -38.29
CA ASN A 888 -20.71 -22.65 -38.64
C ASN A 888 -21.84 -21.89 -37.94
N PHE A 889 -21.51 -21.10 -36.90
CA PHE A 889 -22.43 -20.20 -36.20
C PHE A 889 -23.11 -19.20 -37.11
N HIS A 890 -22.39 -18.71 -38.12
CA HIS A 890 -22.84 -17.61 -38.96
C HIS A 890 -24.10 -17.94 -39.75
N ASN A 891 -24.38 -19.22 -39.98
CA ASN A 891 -25.53 -19.69 -40.77
C ASN A 891 -26.61 -20.37 -39.91
N SER A 892 -26.51 -20.26 -38.58
CA SER A 892 -27.44 -20.90 -37.66
C SER A 892 -28.66 -20.05 -37.34
N GLY A 893 -29.73 -20.70 -36.86
CA GLY A 893 -30.90 -20.00 -36.29
C GLY A 893 -30.57 -19.20 -35.02
N TYR A 894 -29.54 -19.62 -34.26
CA TYR A 894 -29.10 -18.97 -33.02
C TYR A 894 -28.40 -17.63 -33.25
N ARG A 895 -27.91 -17.38 -34.46
CA ARG A 895 -27.25 -16.11 -34.80
C ARG A 895 -28.14 -14.91 -34.47
N THR A 896 -29.41 -14.97 -34.86
CA THR A 896 -30.36 -13.88 -34.62
C THR A 896 -30.59 -13.65 -33.14
N ASP A 897 -30.72 -14.73 -32.35
CA ASP A 897 -30.90 -14.64 -30.90
C ASP A 897 -29.67 -14.10 -30.19
N PHE A 898 -28.47 -14.54 -30.60
CA PHE A 898 -27.19 -14.08 -30.04
C PHE A 898 -26.96 -12.59 -30.32
N GLN A 899 -27.25 -12.14 -31.56
CA GLN A 899 -27.19 -10.71 -31.90
C GLN A 899 -28.22 -9.90 -31.11
N ALA A 900 -29.42 -10.43 -30.93
CA ALA A 900 -30.46 -9.78 -30.15
C ALA A 900 -30.09 -9.69 -28.67
N ASN A 901 -29.44 -10.70 -28.10
CA ASN A 901 -28.92 -10.70 -26.73
C ASN A 901 -27.82 -9.66 -26.54
N LEU A 902 -26.82 -9.61 -27.43
CA LEU A 902 -25.78 -8.58 -27.40
C LEU A 902 -26.36 -7.18 -27.65
N ALA A 903 -27.37 -7.06 -28.51
CA ALA A 903 -28.05 -5.80 -28.75
C ALA A 903 -28.84 -5.31 -27.54
N ALA A 904 -29.47 -6.23 -26.80
CA ALA A 904 -30.14 -5.95 -25.54
C ALA A 904 -29.11 -5.53 -24.48
N ALA A 905 -27.95 -6.19 -24.40
CA ALA A 905 -26.86 -5.80 -23.51
C ALA A 905 -26.27 -4.42 -23.83
N ALA A 906 -26.04 -4.14 -25.11
CA ALA A 906 -25.53 -2.84 -25.55
C ALA A 906 -26.51 -1.68 -25.33
N ALA A 907 -27.81 -1.98 -25.17
CA ALA A 907 -28.86 -0.97 -25.01
C ALA A 907 -29.10 -0.53 -23.56
N TRP A 908 -28.36 -1.07 -22.58
CA TRP A 908 -28.49 -0.77 -21.15
C TRP A 908 -28.23 0.68 -20.73
N ASP A 909 -27.71 1.51 -21.63
CA ASP A 909 -27.41 2.92 -21.41
C ASP A 909 -28.20 3.84 -22.36
N SER A 910 -29.22 3.30 -23.06
CA SER A 910 -30.04 4.08 -23.99
C SER A 910 -31.39 4.47 -23.36
N ASP A 911 -31.83 5.70 -23.55
CA ASP A 911 -33.11 6.27 -23.05
C ASP A 911 -34.39 5.55 -23.56
N ASN A 912 -34.27 4.41 -24.26
CA ASN A 912 -35.39 3.66 -24.82
C ASN A 912 -35.92 2.59 -23.86
N HIS A 913 -37.10 2.88 -23.32
CA HIS A 913 -37.88 2.04 -22.41
C HIS A 913 -37.89 0.53 -22.76
N LEU A 914 -37.44 -0.30 -21.82
CA LEU A 914 -38.04 -1.63 -21.64
C LEU A 914 -39.51 -1.44 -21.24
N PRO A 915 -40.45 -2.29 -21.71
CA PRO A 915 -41.85 -2.17 -21.34
C PRO A 915 -42.01 -2.12 -19.81
N PHE A 916 -42.77 -1.11 -19.37
CA PHE A 916 -43.00 -0.64 -18.00
C PHE A 916 -42.81 -1.68 -16.87
N GLN A 917 -42.03 -1.28 -15.84
CA GLN A 917 -41.83 -1.92 -14.51
C GLN A 917 -40.70 -2.94 -14.30
N SER A 918 -39.67 -2.99 -15.15
CA SER A 918 -38.62 -4.01 -15.07
C SER A 918 -37.25 -3.41 -14.73
N TRP A 919 -36.85 -3.40 -13.46
CA TRP A 919 -35.51 -3.00 -13.02
C TRP A 919 -34.71 -4.27 -12.72
N VAL A 920 -33.43 -4.31 -13.09
CA VAL A 920 -32.54 -5.39 -12.66
C VAL A 920 -31.87 -4.98 -11.36
N ARG A 921 -32.07 -5.75 -10.29
CA ARG A 921 -31.42 -5.52 -8.99
C ARG A 921 -29.95 -5.94 -9.07
N VAL A 922 -29.06 -5.12 -8.53
CA VAL A 922 -27.69 -5.52 -8.22
C VAL A 922 -27.55 -5.55 -6.72
N SER A 923 -27.21 -6.70 -6.15
CA SER A 923 -27.17 -6.92 -4.70
C SER A 923 -25.80 -7.40 -4.23
N CYS A 924 -25.48 -7.04 -2.98
CA CYS A 924 -24.31 -7.52 -2.26
C CYS A 924 -24.71 -8.50 -1.15
N ASP A 925 -26.02 -8.73 -0.99
CA ASP A 925 -26.53 -9.74 -0.09
C ASP A 925 -26.60 -11.08 -0.82
N ASP A 926 -26.04 -12.12 -0.21
CA ASP A 926 -26.15 -13.48 -0.71
C ASP A 926 -27.52 -14.08 -0.38
N ILE A 927 -28.58 -13.48 -0.93
CA ILE A 927 -29.97 -13.87 -0.70
C ILE A 927 -30.22 -15.35 -1.09
N GLY A 928 -29.44 -15.88 -2.05
CA GLY A 928 -29.51 -17.27 -2.48
C GLY A 928 -28.61 -18.25 -1.72
N GLY A 929 -27.72 -17.77 -0.84
CA GLY A 929 -26.71 -18.61 -0.18
C GLY A 929 -25.72 -19.27 -1.15
N HIS A 930 -25.49 -18.65 -2.31
CA HIS A 930 -24.67 -19.21 -3.39
C HIS A 930 -23.21 -18.75 -3.34
N CYS A 931 -22.86 -17.68 -2.63
CA CYS A 931 -21.47 -17.21 -2.55
C CYS A 931 -20.53 -18.22 -1.88
N ASN A 932 -21.06 -18.97 -0.90
CA ASN A 932 -20.33 -20.04 -0.20
C ASN A 932 -20.46 -21.42 -0.88
N GLY A 933 -21.07 -21.48 -2.07
CA GLY A 933 -21.26 -22.72 -2.82
C GLY A 933 -20.02 -23.15 -3.60
N LYS A 934 -19.82 -24.47 -3.76
CA LYS A 934 -18.81 -25.04 -4.67
C LYS A 934 -19.45 -25.46 -5.99
N ILE A 935 -18.77 -25.23 -7.10
CA ILE A 935 -19.25 -25.59 -8.44
C ILE A 935 -18.93 -27.07 -8.76
N GLY A 936 -19.63 -28.00 -8.10
CA GLY A 936 -19.41 -29.44 -8.26
C GLY A 936 -18.13 -29.91 -7.55
N SER A 937 -17.19 -30.55 -8.27
CA SER A 937 -15.89 -31.01 -7.72
C SER A 937 -14.81 -29.92 -7.75
N ASP A 938 -15.19 -28.69 -8.09
CA ASP A 938 -14.29 -27.56 -8.25
C ASP A 938 -14.10 -26.85 -6.91
N PRO A 939 -12.86 -26.67 -6.42
CA PRO A 939 -12.61 -26.00 -5.15
C PRO A 939 -12.77 -24.47 -5.21
N ARG A 940 -12.97 -23.88 -6.39
CA ARG A 940 -13.04 -22.42 -6.58
C ARG A 940 -14.35 -21.81 -6.07
N GLU A 941 -14.24 -20.60 -5.54
CA GLU A 941 -15.36 -19.81 -5.01
C GLU A 941 -16.22 -19.21 -6.13
N ILE A 942 -17.51 -19.04 -5.85
CA ILE A 942 -18.43 -18.38 -6.77
C ILE A 942 -18.16 -16.88 -6.71
N THR A 943 -17.77 -16.31 -7.84
CA THR A 943 -17.46 -14.88 -7.96
C THR A 943 -18.73 -14.03 -7.99
N ALA A 944 -19.74 -14.42 -8.76
CA ALA A 944 -21.04 -13.76 -8.85
C ALA A 944 -22.07 -14.76 -9.38
N TYR A 945 -23.36 -14.44 -9.26
CA TYR A 945 -24.45 -15.23 -9.82
C TYR A 945 -25.66 -14.37 -10.18
N ALA A 946 -26.53 -14.89 -11.05
CA ALA A 946 -27.74 -14.22 -11.49
C ALA A 946 -29.02 -15.04 -11.22
N ASN A 947 -30.06 -14.37 -10.75
CA ASN A 947 -31.34 -14.97 -10.38
C ASN A 947 -32.52 -14.36 -11.15
N ASN A 948 -33.49 -15.22 -11.51
CA ASN A 948 -34.75 -14.86 -12.14
C ASN A 948 -35.92 -15.27 -11.22
N THR A 949 -36.21 -14.47 -10.20
CA THR A 949 -37.17 -14.83 -9.15
C THR A 949 -38.58 -14.39 -9.52
N LYS A 950 -39.56 -15.29 -9.44
CA LYS A 950 -40.96 -14.95 -9.66
C LYS A 950 -41.58 -14.38 -8.37
N GLY A 951 -41.96 -13.11 -8.40
CA GLY A 951 -42.63 -12.43 -7.30
C GLY A 951 -44.04 -12.96 -7.01
N THR A 952 -44.51 -12.72 -5.79
CA THR A 952 -45.81 -13.16 -5.26
C THR A 952 -47.01 -12.72 -6.11
N PHE A 953 -46.89 -11.61 -6.86
CA PHE A 953 -47.92 -11.07 -7.76
C PHE A 953 -47.69 -11.40 -9.25
N GLY A 954 -46.75 -12.28 -9.58
CA GLY A 954 -46.51 -12.77 -10.93
C GLY A 954 -45.51 -11.99 -11.80
N GLY A 955 -44.97 -10.87 -11.30
CA GLY A 955 -43.81 -10.19 -11.91
C GLY A 955 -42.51 -10.99 -11.73
N ILE A 956 -41.55 -10.86 -12.65
CA ILE A 956 -40.22 -11.48 -12.52
C ILE A 956 -39.26 -10.39 -12.01
N TYR A 957 -38.51 -10.71 -10.96
CA TYR A 957 -37.37 -9.92 -10.47
C TYR A 957 -36.08 -10.53 -11.00
N TRP A 958 -35.24 -9.68 -11.60
CA TRP A 958 -33.93 -10.05 -12.08
C TRP A 958 -32.89 -9.51 -11.11
N THR A 959 -32.03 -10.36 -10.58
CA THR A 959 -30.98 -9.94 -9.64
C THR A 959 -29.63 -10.47 -10.11
N ILE A 960 -28.60 -9.63 -10.09
CA ILE A 960 -27.19 -10.06 -10.10
C ILE A 960 -26.64 -9.83 -8.70
N THR A 961 -26.05 -10.87 -8.12
CA THR A 961 -25.37 -10.80 -6.82
C THR A 961 -23.88 -11.00 -7.03
N GLY A 962 -23.08 -10.05 -6.55
CA GLY A 962 -21.62 -10.17 -6.54
C GLY A 962 -21.16 -10.71 -5.21
N CYS A 963 -20.34 -11.75 -5.25
CA CYS A 963 -19.65 -12.30 -4.07
C CYS A 963 -18.29 -11.62 -3.92
N ASP A 964 -17.62 -11.82 -2.79
CA ASP A 964 -16.37 -11.11 -2.48
C ASP A 964 -15.28 -11.19 -3.57
N PRO A 965 -15.05 -12.35 -4.24
CA PRO A 965 -14.07 -12.41 -5.32
C PRO A 965 -14.39 -11.48 -6.52
N PHE A 966 -15.66 -11.15 -6.78
CA PHE A 966 -16.03 -10.26 -7.88
C PHE A 966 -15.43 -8.87 -7.74
N PHE A 967 -15.33 -8.39 -6.50
CA PHE A 967 -14.86 -7.05 -6.17
C PHE A 967 -13.33 -6.93 -6.19
N THR A 968 -12.63 -7.99 -6.54
CA THR A 968 -11.18 -8.01 -6.78
C THR A 968 -10.80 -7.87 -8.26
N LEU A 969 -11.79 -7.93 -9.16
CA LEU A 969 -11.56 -7.87 -10.59
C LEU A 969 -11.23 -6.45 -11.06
N ASN A 970 -10.33 -6.34 -12.04
CA ASN A 970 -9.96 -5.06 -12.63
C ASN A 970 -11.05 -4.53 -13.58
N SER A 971 -11.24 -3.22 -13.64
CA SER A 971 -12.02 -2.56 -14.69
C SER A 971 -11.36 -2.68 -16.06
N VAL A 972 -12.14 -2.46 -17.12
CA VAL A 972 -11.63 -2.39 -18.51
C VAL A 972 -10.54 -1.31 -18.64
N ALA A 973 -10.70 -0.17 -17.98
CA ALA A 973 -9.71 0.91 -18.00
C ALA A 973 -8.38 0.52 -17.32
N GLN A 974 -8.42 -0.25 -16.22
CA GLN A 974 -7.22 -0.77 -15.56
C GLN A 974 -6.49 -1.80 -16.41
N VAL A 975 -7.20 -2.75 -17.01
CA VAL A 975 -6.60 -3.75 -17.91
C VAL A 975 -6.07 -3.11 -19.19
N LYS A 976 -6.76 -2.11 -19.73
CA LYS A 976 -6.30 -1.36 -20.90
C LYS A 976 -4.93 -0.70 -20.64
N ARG A 977 -4.73 -0.07 -19.48
CA ARG A 977 -3.44 0.49 -19.05
C ARG A 977 -2.35 -0.58 -18.96
N TYR A 978 -2.66 -1.75 -18.41
CA TYR A 978 -1.73 -2.88 -18.40
C TYR A 978 -1.32 -3.28 -19.83
N HIS A 979 -2.29 -3.41 -20.72
CA HIS A 979 -2.02 -3.80 -22.10
C HIS A 979 -1.37 -2.71 -22.97
N GLU A 980 -1.36 -1.43 -22.59
CA GLU A 980 -0.55 -0.41 -23.26
C GLU A 980 0.96 -0.72 -23.19
N SER A 981 1.37 -1.57 -22.24
CA SER A 981 2.74 -2.07 -22.11
C SER A 981 3.03 -3.36 -22.90
N VAL A 982 2.00 -4.03 -23.43
CA VAL A 982 2.10 -5.33 -24.10
C VAL A 982 1.98 -5.15 -25.62
N PRO A 983 2.96 -5.62 -26.43
CA PRO A 983 2.85 -5.61 -27.88
C PRO A 983 1.58 -6.37 -28.34
N PRO A 984 0.82 -5.86 -29.34
CA PRO A 984 -0.40 -6.52 -29.83
C PRO A 984 -0.22 -8.00 -30.21
N GLU A 985 0.97 -8.37 -30.71
CA GLU A 985 1.35 -9.73 -31.07
C GLU A 985 1.51 -10.71 -29.88
N ASP A 986 1.77 -10.19 -28.68
CA ASP A 986 2.00 -10.97 -27.46
C ASP A 986 0.77 -11.03 -26.56
N MET A 987 -0.30 -10.34 -26.95
CA MET A 987 -1.57 -10.35 -26.23
C MET A 987 -2.19 -11.73 -26.20
N GLN A 988 -2.71 -12.12 -25.04
CA GLN A 988 -3.54 -13.31 -24.91
C GLN A 988 -4.82 -12.96 -24.17
N MET A 989 -5.91 -13.62 -24.52
CA MET A 989 -7.19 -13.37 -23.85
C MET A 989 -7.25 -14.15 -22.53
N ILE A 990 -7.23 -13.43 -21.41
CA ILE A 990 -7.29 -13.98 -20.05
C ILE A 990 -8.75 -14.25 -19.66
N PHE A 991 -9.00 -15.31 -18.90
CA PHE A 991 -10.36 -15.65 -18.50
C PHE A 991 -10.95 -14.63 -17.51
N MET A 992 -12.13 -14.06 -17.83
CA MET A 992 -12.83 -13.07 -16.99
C MET A 992 -11.87 -11.98 -16.49
N GLU A 993 -11.08 -11.47 -17.43
CA GLU A 993 -9.99 -10.53 -17.22
C GLU A 993 -10.44 -9.21 -16.60
N THR A 994 -11.70 -8.82 -16.86
CA THR A 994 -12.30 -7.59 -16.36
C THR A 994 -13.58 -7.84 -15.57
N SER A 995 -13.88 -6.95 -14.62
CA SER A 995 -15.16 -6.90 -13.91
C SER A 995 -16.33 -6.71 -14.88
N GLY A 996 -16.14 -5.95 -15.97
CA GLY A 996 -17.11 -5.80 -17.05
C GLY A 996 -17.39 -7.10 -17.82
N GLN A 997 -16.36 -7.89 -18.13
CA GLN A 997 -16.53 -9.20 -18.75
C GLN A 997 -17.33 -10.15 -17.86
N LYS A 998 -17.02 -10.18 -16.56
CA LYS A 998 -17.71 -11.03 -15.60
C LYS A 998 -19.16 -10.57 -15.36
N PHE A 999 -19.40 -9.26 -15.32
CA PHE A 999 -20.76 -8.73 -15.21
C PHE A 999 -21.60 -9.06 -16.46
N LEU A 1000 -21.02 -8.97 -17.66
CA LEU A 1000 -21.68 -9.35 -18.91
C LEU A 1000 -22.07 -10.84 -18.92
N HIS A 1001 -21.22 -11.72 -18.39
CA HIS A 1001 -21.53 -13.14 -18.21
C HIS A 1001 -22.81 -13.33 -17.40
N GLU A 1002 -22.86 -12.77 -16.19
CA GLU A 1002 -24.01 -12.94 -15.29
C GLU A 1002 -25.30 -12.38 -15.90
N ALA A 1003 -25.19 -11.26 -16.61
CA ALA A 1003 -26.33 -10.65 -17.28
C ALA A 1003 -26.96 -11.55 -18.37
N MET A 1004 -26.19 -12.44 -19.01
CA MET A 1004 -26.75 -13.37 -20.02
C MET A 1004 -27.72 -14.39 -19.41
N HIS A 1005 -27.65 -14.66 -18.10
CA HIS A 1005 -28.61 -15.53 -17.43
C HIS A 1005 -29.96 -14.85 -17.14
N LEU A 1006 -30.05 -13.53 -17.27
CA LEU A 1006 -31.28 -12.81 -17.00
C LEU A 1006 -32.26 -12.91 -18.18
N THR A 1007 -33.49 -13.29 -17.87
CA THR A 1007 -34.60 -13.33 -18.84
C THR A 1007 -35.01 -11.94 -19.33
N ALA A 1008 -34.60 -10.86 -18.65
CA ALA A 1008 -34.69 -9.49 -19.15
C ALA A 1008 -33.82 -9.26 -20.40
N ILE A 1009 -32.71 -9.99 -20.52
CA ILE A 1009 -31.77 -9.86 -21.64
C ILE A 1009 -32.12 -10.85 -22.73
N THR A 1010 -32.45 -12.07 -22.32
CA THR A 1010 -32.72 -13.16 -23.26
C THR A 1010 -34.17 -13.19 -23.72
N GLU A 1011 -35.13 -12.51 -23.08
CA GLU A 1011 -36.54 -12.38 -23.51
C GLU A 1011 -37.23 -13.73 -23.88
N LYS A 1012 -36.91 -14.81 -23.16
CA LYS A 1012 -37.34 -16.20 -23.47
C LYS A 1012 -36.79 -16.80 -24.78
N ARG A 1013 -35.73 -16.21 -25.35
CA ARG A 1013 -34.81 -16.93 -26.25
C ARG A 1013 -34.23 -18.13 -25.50
N GLU A 1014 -33.68 -19.08 -26.24
CA GLU A 1014 -33.24 -20.34 -25.65
C GLU A 1014 -32.32 -20.13 -24.44
N HIS A 1015 -32.56 -20.90 -23.36
CA HIS A 1015 -31.98 -20.62 -22.05
C HIS A 1015 -30.46 -20.72 -22.08
N ILE A 1016 -29.81 -19.65 -21.60
CA ILE A 1016 -28.36 -19.58 -21.40
C ILE A 1016 -27.97 -20.36 -20.15
N VAL A 1017 -26.97 -21.22 -20.28
CA VAL A 1017 -26.46 -22.09 -19.24
C VAL A 1017 -25.02 -21.74 -18.89
N ASP A 1018 -24.66 -21.88 -17.62
CA ASP A 1018 -23.27 -21.67 -17.16
C ASP A 1018 -22.34 -22.80 -17.60
N GLN A 1019 -22.89 -24.01 -17.76
CA GLN A 1019 -22.10 -25.21 -17.91
C GLN A 1019 -22.57 -26.02 -19.08
N THR A 1020 -21.62 -26.26 -19.98
CA THR A 1020 -21.84 -27.14 -21.12
C THR A 1020 -20.73 -28.17 -21.22
N PHE A 1021 -21.09 -29.41 -21.55
CA PHE A 1021 -20.17 -30.53 -21.67
C PHE A 1021 -20.01 -30.93 -23.13
N VAL A 1022 -18.78 -30.87 -23.65
CA VAL A 1022 -18.43 -31.39 -24.98
C VAL A 1022 -17.39 -32.50 -24.82
N GLY A 1023 -17.73 -33.70 -25.29
CA GLY A 1023 -16.86 -34.88 -25.14
C GLY A 1023 -16.59 -35.27 -23.68
N GLY A 1024 -17.51 -34.98 -22.76
CA GLY A 1024 -17.37 -35.28 -21.32
C GLY A 1024 -16.51 -34.29 -20.53
N LYS A 1025 -16.03 -33.21 -21.16
CA LYS A 1025 -15.29 -32.12 -20.50
C LYS A 1025 -16.16 -30.86 -20.41
N ARG A 1026 -16.08 -30.17 -19.27
CA ARG A 1026 -16.70 -28.86 -19.06
C ARG A 1026 -16.01 -27.83 -19.96
N ILE A 1027 -16.80 -26.91 -20.52
CA ILE A 1027 -16.28 -25.77 -21.27
C ILE A 1027 -16.24 -24.58 -20.33
N TYR A 1028 -15.03 -24.11 -20.01
CA TYR A 1028 -14.78 -22.92 -19.20
C TYR A 1028 -13.40 -22.38 -19.58
N GLY A 1029 -13.21 -21.06 -19.61
CA GLY A 1029 -11.93 -20.50 -20.01
C GLY A 1029 -11.83 -20.16 -21.52
N PRO A 1030 -10.97 -19.20 -21.92
CA PRO A 1030 -10.79 -18.75 -23.30
C PRO A 1030 -10.41 -19.89 -24.23
N ARG A 1031 -9.50 -20.75 -23.76
CA ARG A 1031 -8.98 -21.90 -24.49
C ARG A 1031 -10.05 -22.95 -24.76
N ASP A 1032 -10.82 -23.33 -23.74
CA ASP A 1032 -11.83 -24.36 -23.91
C ASP A 1032 -13.06 -23.84 -24.65
N VAL A 1033 -13.41 -22.56 -24.51
CA VAL A 1033 -14.41 -21.91 -25.37
C VAL A 1033 -13.96 -21.92 -26.84
N ALA A 1034 -12.74 -21.48 -27.13
CA ALA A 1034 -12.21 -21.52 -28.50
C ALA A 1034 -12.08 -22.95 -29.06
N LYS A 1035 -11.73 -23.92 -28.20
CA LYS A 1035 -11.69 -25.33 -28.57
C LYS A 1035 -13.09 -25.90 -28.79
N ALA A 1036 -14.06 -25.54 -27.96
CA ALA A 1036 -15.46 -25.90 -28.12
C ALA A 1036 -16.02 -25.34 -29.41
N ALA A 1037 -15.72 -24.08 -29.76
CA ALA A 1037 -16.07 -23.48 -31.05
C ALA A 1037 -15.55 -24.30 -32.24
N ARG A 1038 -14.31 -24.81 -32.15
CA ARG A 1038 -13.72 -25.70 -33.17
C ARG A 1038 -14.41 -27.06 -33.23
N ILE A 1039 -14.80 -27.65 -32.10
CA ILE A 1039 -15.51 -28.95 -32.04
C ILE A 1039 -16.97 -28.81 -32.49
N ALA A 1040 -17.65 -27.73 -32.09
CA ALA A 1040 -19.01 -27.35 -32.46
C ALA A 1040 -19.18 -27.19 -33.97
N SER A 1041 -18.09 -26.94 -34.72
CA SER A 1041 -18.09 -27.03 -36.19
C SER A 1041 -18.47 -28.44 -36.74
N ARG A 1042 -18.55 -29.48 -35.89
CA ARG A 1042 -18.81 -30.88 -36.26
C ARG A 1042 -19.87 -31.56 -35.37
N ASP A 1043 -20.98 -30.89 -35.02
CA ASP A 1043 -22.22 -31.41 -34.39
C ASP A 1043 -22.52 -30.99 -32.92
N GLY A 1044 -21.62 -30.26 -32.24
CA GLY A 1044 -21.81 -29.76 -30.86
C GLY A 1044 -22.32 -28.31 -30.74
N PHE A 1045 -23.00 -27.84 -31.79
CA PHE A 1045 -23.20 -26.41 -32.07
C PHE A 1045 -24.13 -25.67 -31.08
N GLU A 1046 -25.30 -26.24 -30.82
CA GLU A 1046 -26.34 -25.68 -29.94
C GLU A 1046 -25.87 -25.48 -28.49
N LEU A 1047 -24.92 -26.32 -28.07
CA LEU A 1047 -24.33 -26.33 -26.75
C LEU A 1047 -23.35 -25.17 -26.54
N ASN A 1048 -22.53 -24.82 -27.54
CA ASN A 1048 -21.58 -23.72 -27.43
C ASN A 1048 -22.27 -22.35 -27.37
N VAL A 1049 -23.31 -22.16 -28.19
CA VAL A 1049 -24.02 -20.88 -28.33
C VAL A 1049 -24.98 -20.56 -27.18
N LYS A 1050 -25.22 -21.54 -26.30
CA LYS A 1050 -26.01 -21.39 -25.07
C LYS A 1050 -25.12 -21.20 -23.84
N ASN A 1051 -23.80 -21.25 -23.97
CA ASN A 1051 -22.89 -21.05 -22.85
C ASN A 1051 -22.65 -19.55 -22.60
N ALA A 1052 -22.95 -19.06 -21.40
CA ALA A 1052 -22.68 -17.67 -21.00
C ALA A 1052 -21.20 -17.27 -21.16
N ASP A 1053 -20.27 -18.19 -20.87
CA ASP A 1053 -18.83 -17.95 -21.04
C ASP A 1053 -18.52 -17.59 -22.50
N THR A 1054 -19.22 -18.21 -23.46
CA THR A 1054 -19.01 -17.96 -24.89
C THR A 1054 -19.39 -16.54 -25.28
N TYR A 1055 -20.45 -15.97 -24.70
CA TYR A 1055 -20.83 -14.58 -24.93
C TYR A 1055 -19.80 -13.62 -24.36
N ALA A 1056 -19.40 -13.81 -23.09
CA ALA A 1056 -18.48 -12.92 -22.40
C ALA A 1056 -17.07 -12.92 -23.03
N VAL A 1057 -16.57 -14.11 -23.37
CA VAL A 1057 -15.27 -14.31 -24.04
C VAL A 1057 -15.26 -13.72 -25.46
N PHE A 1058 -16.30 -13.97 -26.26
CA PHE A 1058 -16.41 -13.39 -27.60
C PHE A 1058 -16.47 -11.86 -27.55
N ALA A 1059 -17.31 -11.30 -26.66
CA ALA A 1059 -17.52 -9.86 -26.62
C ALA A 1059 -16.25 -9.12 -26.17
N GLN A 1060 -15.53 -9.66 -25.18
CA GLN A 1060 -14.24 -9.12 -24.75
C GLN A 1060 -13.17 -9.23 -25.86
N ALA A 1061 -13.13 -10.35 -26.59
CA ALA A 1061 -12.22 -10.51 -27.73
C ALA A 1061 -12.51 -9.50 -28.85
N ALA A 1062 -13.77 -9.22 -29.14
CA ALA A 1062 -14.17 -8.18 -30.09
C ALA A 1062 -13.75 -6.77 -29.60
N TYR A 1063 -13.93 -6.48 -28.31
CA TYR A 1063 -13.51 -5.23 -27.70
C TYR A 1063 -11.99 -5.00 -27.82
N TRP A 1064 -11.19 -6.00 -27.46
CA TRP A 1064 -9.73 -5.92 -27.60
C TRP A 1064 -9.30 -5.92 -29.08
N GLN A 1065 -9.98 -6.66 -29.96
CA GLN A 1065 -9.71 -6.59 -31.39
C GLN A 1065 -9.93 -5.17 -31.97
N ASP A 1066 -10.96 -4.46 -31.52
CA ASP A 1066 -11.20 -3.07 -31.92
C ASP A 1066 -10.07 -2.15 -31.43
N TYR A 1067 -9.59 -2.38 -30.20
CA TYR A 1067 -8.56 -1.57 -29.58
C TYR A 1067 -7.14 -1.81 -30.15
N TYR A 1068 -6.74 -3.06 -30.37
CA TYR A 1068 -5.39 -3.40 -30.89
C TYR A 1068 -5.32 -3.54 -32.40
N GLY A 1069 -6.45 -3.66 -33.09
CA GLY A 1069 -6.51 -3.96 -34.52
C GLY A 1069 -6.19 -5.41 -34.89
N VAL A 1070 -5.91 -6.28 -33.91
CA VAL A 1070 -5.65 -7.73 -34.09
C VAL A 1070 -6.47 -8.53 -33.07
N CYS A 1071 -6.99 -9.69 -33.47
CA CYS A 1071 -7.78 -10.54 -32.57
C CYS A 1071 -6.86 -11.26 -31.57
N PRO A 1072 -7.04 -11.09 -30.24
CA PRO A 1072 -6.20 -11.76 -29.27
C PRO A 1072 -6.45 -13.29 -29.26
N PRO A 1073 -5.40 -14.13 -29.38
CA PRO A 1073 -5.53 -15.57 -29.25
C PRO A 1073 -5.91 -16.00 -27.83
N PRO A 1074 -6.55 -17.18 -27.64
CA PRO A 1074 -6.84 -17.71 -26.32
C PRO A 1074 -5.55 -18.06 -25.59
N THR A 1075 -5.50 -17.82 -24.28
CA THR A 1075 -4.39 -18.24 -23.41
C THR A 1075 -4.13 -19.75 -23.52
N ILE A 1076 -2.85 -20.15 -23.61
CA ILE A 1076 -2.46 -21.56 -23.80
C ILE A 1076 -2.42 -22.32 -22.46
N SER A 1077 -2.13 -21.62 -21.36
CA SER A 1077 -2.19 -22.15 -20.00
C SER A 1077 -3.57 -21.93 -19.39
N ASP A 1078 -4.14 -22.96 -18.79
CA ASP A 1078 -5.38 -22.87 -18.00
C ASP A 1078 -5.07 -22.27 -16.62
N ARG A 1079 -4.46 -21.08 -16.58
CA ARG A 1079 -4.34 -20.29 -15.35
C ARG A 1079 -5.68 -19.62 -15.09
N SER A 1080 -6.64 -20.41 -14.68
CA SER A 1080 -7.91 -19.92 -14.17
C SER A 1080 -7.70 -19.34 -12.76
N LEU A 1081 -7.86 -18.02 -12.65
CA LEU A 1081 -8.25 -17.22 -11.47
C LEU A 1081 -8.03 -17.85 -10.09
N GLY A 1082 -6.99 -17.37 -9.42
CA GLY A 1082 -6.67 -17.67 -8.02
C GLY A 1082 -5.35 -17.05 -7.55
N ALA A 1083 -4.90 -15.94 -8.15
CA ALA A 1083 -3.74 -15.19 -7.66
C ALA A 1083 -4.22 -13.84 -7.12
N PRO A 1084 -3.84 -13.45 -5.89
CA PRO A 1084 -4.05 -12.09 -5.39
C PRO A 1084 -3.37 -11.07 -6.32
N PRO A 1085 -3.72 -9.77 -6.24
CA PRO A 1085 -3.01 -8.72 -6.97
C PRO A 1085 -1.54 -8.72 -6.52
N GLY A 1086 -0.65 -9.23 -7.36
CA GLY A 1086 0.78 -9.36 -7.06
C GLY A 1086 1.36 -10.59 -7.74
N THR A 1087 2.32 -10.36 -8.65
CA THR A 1087 3.13 -11.35 -9.39
C THR A 1087 2.50 -11.98 -10.64
N PHE A 1088 2.85 -11.44 -11.81
CA PHE A 1088 2.91 -12.22 -13.04
C PHE A 1088 4.22 -13.02 -13.04
N GLU A 1089 4.26 -14.18 -12.39
CA GLU A 1089 5.35 -15.13 -12.60
C GLU A 1089 5.21 -15.83 -13.96
N PHE A 1090 6.08 -15.50 -14.91
CA PHE A 1090 6.44 -16.40 -16.00
C PHE A 1090 7.37 -17.50 -15.44
N GLN A 1091 6.79 -18.60 -14.97
CA GLN A 1091 7.55 -19.85 -14.85
C GLN A 1091 7.82 -20.37 -16.25
N GLY A 1092 9.07 -20.24 -16.68
CA GLY A 1092 9.60 -21.00 -17.79
C GLY A 1092 9.53 -22.49 -17.47
N VAL A 1093 8.57 -23.19 -18.07
CA VAL A 1093 8.71 -24.61 -18.34
C VAL A 1093 9.27 -24.72 -19.76
N GLN A 1094 10.56 -25.02 -19.85
CA GLN A 1094 11.07 -25.76 -21.00
C GLN A 1094 10.23 -27.04 -21.11
N ASP A 1095 9.27 -27.07 -22.02
CA ASP A 1095 8.85 -28.34 -22.60
C ASP A 1095 9.31 -28.36 -24.06
N SER A 1096 10.37 -29.13 -24.27
CA SER A 1096 10.84 -29.53 -25.57
C SER A 1096 9.73 -30.28 -26.31
N GLN A 1097 9.45 -29.87 -27.54
CA GLN A 1097 8.63 -30.56 -28.55
C GLN A 1097 7.10 -30.47 -28.37
N THR A 1098 6.47 -29.59 -29.14
CA THR A 1098 5.32 -29.99 -29.97
C THR A 1098 5.10 -28.99 -31.11
N ASN A 1099 5.05 -29.52 -32.33
CA ASN A 1099 4.99 -28.80 -33.59
C ASN A 1099 3.73 -27.92 -33.73
N TYR A 1100 3.90 -26.61 -33.91
CA TYR A 1100 3.00 -25.79 -34.72
C TYR A 1100 3.60 -25.67 -36.11
N VAL A 1101 3.40 -26.71 -36.92
CA VAL A 1101 3.62 -26.69 -38.37
C VAL A 1101 2.38 -27.31 -39.01
N ASP A 1102 1.79 -26.55 -39.93
CA ASP A 1102 0.84 -26.95 -40.98
C ASP A 1102 -0.38 -27.78 -40.60
N ILE A 1103 -1.55 -27.12 -40.52
CA ILE A 1103 -2.77 -27.51 -41.27
C ILE A 1103 -3.64 -26.25 -41.43
N VAL A 1104 -3.63 -25.59 -42.60
CA VAL A 1104 -4.80 -25.37 -43.49
C VAL A 1104 -4.24 -24.90 -44.85
N GLU A 1105 -4.00 -25.84 -45.77
CA GLU A 1105 -4.44 -25.63 -47.16
C GLU A 1105 -5.93 -25.98 -47.20
N GLY A 1106 -6.72 -25.08 -47.81
CA GLY A 1106 -8.16 -25.15 -47.94
C GLY A 1106 -8.75 -23.77 -48.17
#